data_AF-A0AAX1XPX3-F1
#
_entry.id   AF-A0AAX1XPX3-F1
#
_cell.length_a   1.000
_cell.length_b   1.000
_cell.length_c   1.000
_cell.angle_alpha   90.00
_cell.angle_beta   90.00
_cell.angle_gamma   90.00
#
_symmetry.space_group_name_H-M   'P 1'
#
loop_
_entity.id
_entity.type
_entity.pdbx_description
1 polymer ?
#
loop_
_entity_poly.entity_id
_entity_poly.type
_entity_poly.pdbx_seq_one_letter_code
_entity_poly.pdbx_strand_id
1 'polypeptide(L)'
;MNKIKILPLAIALALSGCGSDETTPIDTGSHVASPDWQDQIIYFLMIDRFNDGDSALNDQGQNEFDPTSDKKFSGGDLVGVSDKLSYIKDLGATSIWITPPVANQWWDAEQNYGGYHGYWARDFQKVDEHFGDMESYQALAREVHARNMFLIQDIVTNHVGNFFTYDDPYSYDPSLPCQGFRLIKNALPAGQELPYPLNMKECKTDGTGSYHWTPTITDHNDPVQEKTWQLSDLDDLNTSDPEVRAYLKESYRKWIREVGVDGFRIDTVKFVEHDFWNDFLHADDGVMTQAVDTGRDNFLTFGEVFETSTPYHTEGEEKMLTYIGESGSPKQLTSVLNFPLQATMTRVFASGQPTDYLRFRLEKMMEMFPNPYIMPNFIDNHDMPRFLSQGSVNDMKQALITMMSVPGIPVIYQGTEQAMSSARDAMFAGGYREDGNYVDSFDQNSEMYLFIQELAKLRTENKVMTRGEMKVIGSDKAGAGVFAFTRTLDNDEVLVVMNTSNSPMLMNQLDVEQVGGTVFKQQIMSNWAEAPEQLVADENGHVTLELPAKSAVIYSKTSNNQSVETPDLNIRLAQDWEGQTITGDIVIAGSANANEKLNLVVDGNLETAQTITVGADGQFSVTLSTRHFAIGKQQHRFAIYSTEKKAGIEDVNFVSNLSWSNTPDDTIDDAGDAQDGMGSPNGNYSLPTDPTFDKDSSQLAINKAEVFTVGSNVRLTFTMDKITDTWLPPNGFDHVGFTIFIDLPEEAATNLSELPKINASMPSGTWSRNAVVFGWQSSIYNTKGANATTWGEAVTPAPTVTVDKANNTISMDFASDALGRPDSLDGIRFYVTTWDLDGLSATYRPLEQDKGPWNFSGGASDESKIWDDLPIITLSE
;
A
#
# COMPACT_ATOMS: atom_id res chain seq x y z
N MET A 1 -60.53 32.08 -30.35
CA MET A 1 -61.65 32.83 -29.72
C MET A 1 -62.17 32.01 -28.55
N ASN A 2 -62.20 32.65 -27.37
CA ASN A 2 -62.65 32.19 -26.06
C ASN A 2 -63.76 31.12 -26.03
N LYS A 3 -63.70 30.24 -25.03
CA LYS A 3 -64.77 30.18 -24.00
C LYS A 3 -64.31 29.58 -22.68
N ILE A 4 -64.82 30.22 -21.64
CA ILE A 4 -64.54 30.16 -20.21
C ILE A 4 -65.24 28.96 -19.56
N LYS A 5 -64.60 28.38 -18.53
CA LYS A 5 -65.11 27.34 -17.63
C LYS A 5 -66.10 27.93 -16.61
N ILE A 6 -67.15 27.16 -16.30
CA ILE A 6 -68.04 27.34 -15.14
C ILE A 6 -67.93 26.08 -14.28
N LEU A 7 -67.65 26.27 -12.99
CA LEU A 7 -67.78 25.30 -11.88
C LEU A 7 -69.27 25.18 -11.49
N PRO A 8 -69.80 24.06 -10.95
CA PRO A 8 -69.72 23.85 -9.50
C PRO A 8 -69.76 22.38 -8.97
N LEU A 9 -69.06 22.19 -7.84
CA LEU A 9 -69.48 21.56 -6.58
C LEU A 9 -70.28 20.23 -6.55
N ALA A 10 -69.70 19.20 -5.91
CA ALA A 10 -70.45 18.20 -5.17
C ALA A 10 -69.66 17.68 -3.95
N ILE A 11 -70.40 17.50 -2.87
CA ILE A 11 -70.00 17.29 -1.47
C ILE A 11 -69.64 15.83 -1.18
N ALA A 12 -68.71 15.66 -0.25
CA ALA A 12 -68.16 14.41 0.28
C ALA A 12 -69.17 13.49 1.00
N LEU A 13 -68.91 12.19 0.90
CA LEU A 13 -69.20 11.20 1.95
C LEU A 13 -67.93 10.37 2.17
N ALA A 14 -67.48 10.34 3.41
CA ALA A 14 -66.31 9.60 3.88
C ALA A 14 -66.61 8.11 4.00
N LEU A 15 -65.69 7.28 3.53
CA LEU A 15 -65.51 5.89 3.95
C LEU A 15 -64.01 5.69 4.18
N SER A 16 -63.67 5.50 5.44
CA SER A 16 -62.38 5.07 5.96
C SER A 16 -62.06 3.65 5.51
N GLY A 17 -60.93 3.47 4.83
CA GLY A 17 -60.34 2.18 4.49
C GLY A 17 -58.82 2.33 4.44
N CYS A 18 -58.13 1.42 5.13
CA CYS A 18 -56.69 1.33 5.38
C CYS A 18 -55.79 1.98 4.31
N GLY A 19 -55.04 3.01 4.71
CA GLY A 19 -53.90 3.49 3.94
C GLY A 19 -52.74 2.52 4.11
N SER A 20 -52.35 1.87 3.03
CA SER A 20 -50.96 1.52 2.81
C SER A 20 -50.17 2.82 2.73
N ASP A 21 -49.16 2.99 3.57
CA ASP A 21 -48.16 4.05 3.41
C ASP A 21 -47.37 3.76 2.13
N GLU A 22 -47.92 4.13 0.97
CA GLU A 22 -47.12 4.45 -0.20
C GLU A 22 -46.44 5.79 0.10
N THR A 23 -45.25 5.72 0.71
CA THR A 23 -44.32 6.83 0.73
C THR A 23 -44.03 7.21 -0.72
N THR A 24 -44.51 8.38 -1.12
CA THR A 24 -44.11 8.99 -2.39
C THR A 24 -42.60 9.23 -2.31
N PRO A 25 -41.77 8.81 -3.29
CA PRO A 25 -40.35 9.08 -3.27
C PRO A 25 -40.14 10.58 -3.13
N ILE A 26 -39.49 10.99 -2.04
CA ILE A 26 -39.02 12.37 -1.92
C ILE A 26 -37.92 12.49 -2.96
N ASP A 27 -38.23 13.10 -4.10
CA ASP A 27 -37.22 13.56 -5.04
C ASP A 27 -36.46 14.71 -4.36
N THR A 28 -35.39 14.37 -3.65
CA THR A 28 -34.46 15.29 -2.99
C THR A 28 -33.58 16.04 -4.00
N GLY A 29 -33.67 15.72 -5.30
CA GLY A 29 -32.75 16.20 -6.33
C GLY A 29 -31.31 15.69 -6.18
N SER A 30 -31.05 14.70 -5.31
CA SER A 30 -29.73 14.14 -5.03
C SER A 30 -29.46 12.77 -5.67
N HIS A 31 -30.29 12.34 -6.62
CA HIS A 31 -30.07 11.08 -7.33
C HIS A 31 -29.55 11.32 -8.74
N VAL A 32 -28.39 10.74 -9.05
CA VAL A 32 -27.75 10.80 -10.36
C VAL A 32 -27.51 9.40 -10.90
N ALA A 33 -27.47 9.26 -12.23
CA ALA A 33 -27.13 8.00 -12.86
C ALA A 33 -25.67 7.63 -12.57
N SER A 34 -25.41 6.33 -12.41
CA SER A 34 -24.06 5.82 -12.20
C SER A 34 -23.13 6.17 -13.37
N PRO A 35 -21.86 6.54 -13.10
CA PRO A 35 -20.89 6.76 -14.15
C PRO A 35 -20.39 5.44 -14.75
N ASP A 36 -19.61 5.56 -15.82
CA ASP A 36 -18.63 4.55 -16.17
C ASP A 36 -17.47 4.62 -15.15
N TRP A 37 -17.48 3.69 -14.19
CA TRP A 37 -16.55 3.70 -13.05
C TRP A 37 -15.08 3.63 -13.43
N GLN A 38 -14.74 2.91 -14.51
CA GLN A 38 -13.37 2.85 -15.04
C GLN A 38 -12.81 4.20 -15.49
N ASP A 39 -13.69 5.18 -15.80
CA ASP A 39 -13.29 6.54 -16.17
C ASP A 39 -13.10 7.47 -14.96
N GLN A 40 -13.41 7.01 -13.74
CA GLN A 40 -13.38 7.84 -12.54
C GLN A 40 -12.00 7.86 -11.87
N ILE A 41 -11.78 8.88 -11.04
CA ILE A 41 -10.67 8.99 -10.09
C ILE A 41 -11.28 9.25 -8.71
N ILE A 42 -10.99 8.37 -7.75
CA ILE A 42 -11.52 8.44 -6.39
C ILE A 42 -10.52 9.20 -5.51
N TYR A 43 -11.01 10.17 -4.74
CA TYR A 43 -10.27 10.80 -3.65
C TYR A 43 -10.80 10.26 -2.31
N PHE A 44 -9.97 9.49 -1.60
CA PHE A 44 -10.31 8.89 -0.32
C PHE A 44 -9.92 9.83 0.83
N LEU A 45 -10.87 10.11 1.73
CA LEU A 45 -10.68 10.99 2.88
C LEU A 45 -11.29 10.42 4.16
N MET A 46 -10.68 10.76 5.29
CA MET A 46 -11.23 10.50 6.63
C MET A 46 -11.94 11.75 7.12
N ILE A 47 -13.23 11.66 7.43
CA ILE A 47 -14.06 12.84 7.77
C ILE A 47 -13.40 13.66 8.89
N ASP A 48 -13.08 13.02 10.02
CA ASP A 48 -12.45 13.65 11.20
C ASP A 48 -11.09 14.31 10.92
N ARG A 49 -10.35 13.81 9.92
CA ARG A 49 -8.98 14.25 9.62
C ARG A 49 -8.90 15.11 8.36
N PHE A 50 -10.02 15.45 7.71
CA PHE A 50 -9.98 16.16 6.45
C PHE A 50 -10.09 17.68 6.61
N ASN A 51 -11.20 18.19 7.15
CA ASN A 51 -11.35 19.62 7.40
C ASN A 51 -12.44 19.88 8.46
N ASP A 52 -12.16 20.75 9.42
CA ASP A 52 -13.14 21.28 10.39
C ASP A 52 -13.89 22.45 9.74
N GLY A 53 -15.18 22.23 9.48
CA GLY A 53 -16.09 23.22 8.89
C GLY A 53 -17.07 23.82 9.90
N ASP A 54 -17.40 23.07 10.95
CA ASP A 54 -18.24 23.51 12.06
C ASP A 54 -17.70 23.06 13.43
N SER A 55 -16.75 23.84 13.95
CA SER A 55 -16.18 23.67 15.29
C SER A 55 -17.17 23.52 16.45
N ALA A 56 -18.46 23.84 16.28
CA ALA A 56 -19.48 23.58 17.29
C ALA A 56 -19.79 22.07 17.46
N LEU A 57 -19.40 21.23 16.50
CA LEU A 57 -19.57 19.78 16.51
C LEU A 57 -18.41 19.05 17.19
N ASN A 58 -17.26 19.71 17.35
CA ASN A 58 -16.00 19.09 17.75
C ASN A 58 -16.04 18.41 19.12
N ASP A 59 -16.61 19.07 20.14
CA ASP A 59 -16.58 18.62 21.53
C ASP A 59 -18.01 18.46 22.07
N GLN A 60 -18.41 17.22 22.28
CA GLN A 60 -19.68 16.79 22.87
C GLN A 60 -19.61 16.70 24.42
N GLY A 61 -18.47 17.09 25.01
CA GLY A 61 -18.29 17.24 26.44
C GLY A 61 -18.09 15.92 27.20
N GLN A 62 -17.62 14.86 26.53
CA GLN A 62 -17.34 13.54 27.11
C GLN A 62 -15.83 13.19 27.09
N ASN A 63 -14.95 14.18 26.86
CA ASN A 63 -13.48 14.02 26.77
C ASN A 63 -13.02 13.15 25.57
N GLU A 64 -13.80 13.11 24.51
CA GLU A 64 -13.56 12.40 23.25
C GLU A 64 -12.79 13.23 22.21
N PHE A 65 -12.76 14.55 22.36
CA PHE A 65 -12.07 15.48 21.48
C PHE A 65 -10.72 15.93 22.08
N ASP A 66 -9.65 15.78 21.30
CA ASP A 66 -8.33 16.33 21.58
C ASP A 66 -7.48 16.25 20.29
N PRO A 67 -7.31 17.37 19.56
CA PRO A 67 -6.57 17.36 18.31
C PRO A 67 -5.05 17.19 18.52
N THR A 68 -4.57 17.05 19.76
CA THR A 68 -3.18 16.72 20.05
C THR A 68 -2.95 15.21 20.21
N SER A 69 -4.02 14.41 20.24
CA SER A 69 -3.98 12.96 20.43
C SER A 69 -4.41 12.21 19.18
N ASP A 70 -3.64 11.17 18.83
CA ASP A 70 -3.92 10.25 17.73
C ASP A 70 -5.20 9.43 17.96
N LYS A 71 -5.61 9.29 19.22
CA LYS A 71 -6.69 8.43 19.69
C LYS A 71 -8.05 9.11 19.76
N LYS A 72 -8.09 10.41 19.53
CA LYS A 72 -9.28 11.24 19.76
C LYS A 72 -9.73 11.94 18.48
N PHE A 73 -10.94 12.48 18.54
CA PHE A 73 -11.48 13.31 17.46
C PHE A 73 -10.61 14.56 17.30
N SER A 74 -10.35 14.92 16.04
CA SER A 74 -9.63 16.11 15.63
C SER A 74 -10.54 17.24 15.17
N GLY A 75 -11.81 16.93 14.85
CA GLY A 75 -12.85 17.93 14.56
C GLY A 75 -13.25 18.08 13.10
N GLY A 76 -12.77 17.21 12.21
CA GLY A 76 -13.23 17.22 10.82
C GLY A 76 -14.67 16.72 10.66
N ASP A 77 -15.41 17.32 9.72
CA ASP A 77 -16.86 17.09 9.58
C ASP A 77 -17.35 17.17 8.10
N LEU A 78 -18.64 16.86 7.87
CA LEU A 78 -19.22 16.85 6.52
C LEU A 78 -19.34 18.24 5.87
N VAL A 79 -19.42 19.31 6.67
CA VAL A 79 -19.39 20.69 6.18
C VAL A 79 -17.99 21.02 5.69
N GLY A 80 -16.97 20.63 6.45
CA GLY A 80 -15.58 20.81 6.07
C GLY A 80 -15.20 20.01 4.82
N VAL A 81 -15.74 18.80 4.64
CA VAL A 81 -15.62 18.07 3.37
C VAL A 81 -16.23 18.88 2.22
N SER A 82 -17.44 19.43 2.43
CA SER A 82 -18.14 20.25 1.43
C SER A 82 -17.34 21.50 1.04
N ASP A 83 -16.70 22.18 2.01
CA ASP A 83 -15.88 23.38 1.81
C ASP A 83 -14.67 23.13 0.91
N LYS A 84 -14.15 21.89 0.89
CA LYS A 84 -12.94 21.51 0.15
C LYS A 84 -13.22 20.72 -1.13
N LEU A 85 -14.49 20.54 -1.54
CA LEU A 85 -14.82 19.86 -2.79
C LEU A 85 -14.20 20.53 -4.03
N SER A 86 -14.04 21.86 -4.03
CA SER A 86 -13.36 22.56 -5.13
C SER A 86 -11.87 22.18 -5.19
N TYR A 87 -11.21 22.03 -4.04
CA TYR A 87 -9.81 21.59 -3.98
C TYR A 87 -9.64 20.18 -4.57
N ILE A 88 -10.54 19.25 -4.21
CA ILE A 88 -10.54 17.87 -4.73
C ILE A 88 -10.82 17.85 -6.24
N LYS A 89 -11.81 18.63 -6.69
CA LYS A 89 -12.16 18.73 -8.11
C LYS A 89 -11.05 19.34 -8.94
N ASP A 90 -10.43 20.41 -8.44
CA ASP A 90 -9.33 21.10 -9.13
C ASP A 90 -8.08 20.22 -9.20
N LEU A 91 -7.89 19.29 -8.26
CA LEU A 91 -6.87 18.23 -8.36
C LEU A 91 -7.18 17.25 -9.51
N GLY A 92 -8.43 17.17 -9.95
CA GLY A 92 -8.89 16.33 -11.05
C GLY A 92 -9.60 15.04 -10.63
N ALA A 93 -9.86 14.85 -9.32
CA ALA A 93 -10.68 13.73 -8.86
C ALA A 93 -12.15 13.93 -9.25
N THR A 94 -12.83 12.84 -9.60
CA THR A 94 -14.22 12.83 -10.07
C THR A 94 -15.18 12.16 -9.10
N SER A 95 -14.66 11.53 -8.04
CA SER A 95 -15.45 10.92 -6.98
C SER A 95 -14.75 11.13 -5.64
N ILE A 96 -15.51 11.15 -4.55
CA ILE A 96 -14.97 11.05 -3.19
C ILE A 96 -15.38 9.73 -2.57
N TRP A 97 -14.47 9.12 -1.81
CA TRP A 97 -14.76 8.05 -0.85
C TRP A 97 -14.54 8.62 0.54
N ILE A 98 -15.59 8.59 1.37
CA ILE A 98 -15.52 9.03 2.77
C ILE A 98 -15.57 7.82 3.70
N THR A 99 -14.82 7.87 4.80
CA THR A 99 -14.97 6.92 5.94
C THR A 99 -16.42 6.87 6.43
N PRO A 100 -16.83 5.83 7.21
CA PRO A 100 -18.24 5.66 7.51
C PRO A 100 -18.78 6.87 8.30
N PRO A 101 -19.86 7.54 7.83
CA PRO A 101 -20.40 8.73 8.48
C PRO A 101 -21.36 8.38 9.64
N VAL A 102 -21.57 7.10 9.91
CA VAL A 102 -22.59 6.60 10.84
C VAL A 102 -22.25 6.96 12.28
N ALA A 103 -23.22 6.96 13.19
CA ALA A 103 -22.97 7.26 14.60
C ALA A 103 -22.10 6.17 15.24
N ASN A 104 -21.02 6.58 15.88
CA ASN A 104 -20.00 5.71 16.48
C ASN A 104 -20.06 5.69 18.00
N GLN A 105 -19.45 4.66 18.59
CA GLN A 105 -18.92 4.72 19.93
C GLN A 105 -17.77 5.74 19.97
N TRP A 106 -17.93 6.80 20.74
CA TRP A 106 -16.94 7.88 20.77
C TRP A 106 -15.66 7.52 21.51
N TRP A 107 -15.76 6.70 22.54
CA TRP A 107 -14.64 6.32 23.38
C TRP A 107 -14.80 4.90 23.91
N ASP A 108 -13.76 4.10 23.75
CA ASP A 108 -13.61 2.82 24.41
C ASP A 108 -12.57 2.93 25.53
N ALA A 109 -13.03 2.73 26.77
CA ALA A 109 -12.18 2.79 27.94
C ALA A 109 -11.34 1.52 28.18
N GLU A 110 -11.74 0.38 27.60
CA GLU A 110 -10.95 -0.86 27.67
C GLU A 110 -9.71 -0.74 26.75
N GLN A 111 -9.89 -0.17 25.56
CA GLN A 111 -8.80 0.06 24.60
C GLN A 111 -8.10 1.41 24.72
N ASN A 112 -8.66 2.35 25.49
CA ASN A 112 -8.16 3.72 25.62
C ASN A 112 -8.01 4.41 24.25
N TYR A 113 -9.04 4.30 23.41
CA TYR A 113 -9.04 4.79 22.02
C TYR A 113 -10.45 5.23 21.61
N GLY A 114 -10.55 6.13 20.62
CA GLY A 114 -11.81 6.74 20.18
C GLY A 114 -12.21 6.38 18.76
N GLY A 115 -13.52 6.30 18.50
CA GLY A 115 -14.10 5.89 17.23
C GLY A 115 -14.12 6.96 16.13
N TYR A 116 -13.17 7.89 16.12
CA TYR A 116 -13.11 9.03 15.18
C TYR A 116 -13.00 8.61 13.71
N HIS A 117 -12.51 7.39 13.46
CA HIS A 117 -12.29 6.84 12.13
C HIS A 117 -13.59 6.34 11.47
N GLY A 118 -14.68 6.18 12.22
CA GLY A 118 -16.01 5.83 11.66
C GLY A 118 -16.38 4.34 11.70
N TYR A 119 -15.47 3.46 12.13
CA TYR A 119 -15.65 2.00 12.03
C TYR A 119 -16.30 1.36 13.27
N TRP A 120 -16.63 2.14 14.30
CA TRP A 120 -17.15 1.64 15.57
C TRP A 120 -18.62 2.02 15.74
N ALA A 121 -19.43 1.62 14.76
CA ALA A 121 -20.83 2.01 14.71
C ALA A 121 -21.57 1.65 16.00
N ARG A 122 -22.40 2.56 16.49
CA ARG A 122 -23.45 2.27 17.49
C ARG A 122 -24.84 2.31 16.86
N ASP A 123 -24.99 3.02 15.73
CA ASP A 123 -26.23 3.11 14.95
C ASP A 123 -25.90 3.38 13.47
N PHE A 124 -26.15 2.40 12.60
CA PHE A 124 -25.85 2.49 11.16
C PHE A 124 -26.83 3.38 10.38
N GLN A 125 -27.91 3.85 11.00
CA GLN A 125 -28.95 4.65 10.35
C GLN A 125 -28.92 6.14 10.71
N LYS A 126 -27.96 6.53 11.56
CA LYS A 126 -27.78 7.90 12.05
C LYS A 126 -26.37 8.38 11.69
N VAL A 127 -26.21 9.66 11.38
CA VAL A 127 -24.91 10.30 11.22
C VAL A 127 -24.28 10.57 12.60
N ASP A 128 -22.96 10.44 12.74
CA ASP A 128 -22.26 10.80 13.97
C ASP A 128 -22.39 12.28 14.28
N GLU A 129 -22.65 12.61 15.54
CA GLU A 129 -22.85 13.99 15.98
C GLU A 129 -21.60 14.87 15.79
N HIS A 130 -20.39 14.31 15.73
CA HIS A 130 -19.17 15.06 15.38
C HIS A 130 -19.08 15.40 13.90
N PHE A 131 -19.68 14.58 13.03
CA PHE A 131 -19.63 14.76 11.58
C PHE A 131 -20.79 15.62 11.06
N GLY A 132 -21.89 15.68 11.82
CA GLY A 132 -23.06 16.51 11.54
C GLY A 132 -24.37 15.75 11.71
N ASP A 133 -25.25 15.84 10.72
CA ASP A 133 -26.56 15.21 10.75
C ASP A 133 -27.01 14.74 9.34
N MET A 134 -28.24 14.25 9.23
CA MET A 134 -28.79 13.82 7.94
C MET A 134 -28.88 14.99 6.94
N GLU A 135 -29.16 16.21 7.40
CA GLU A 135 -29.29 17.38 6.51
C GLU A 135 -27.92 17.78 5.94
N SER A 136 -26.87 17.79 6.77
CA SER A 136 -25.51 18.05 6.32
C SER A 136 -25.02 16.96 5.36
N TYR A 137 -25.38 15.69 5.58
CA TYR A 137 -24.98 14.62 4.67
C TYR A 137 -25.70 14.70 3.31
N GLN A 138 -27.01 14.99 3.32
CA GLN A 138 -27.76 15.29 2.10
C GLN A 138 -27.21 16.54 1.38
N ALA A 139 -26.76 17.55 2.12
CA ALA A 139 -26.14 18.74 1.54
C ALA A 139 -24.81 18.38 0.84
N LEU A 140 -23.95 17.59 1.48
CA LEU A 140 -22.71 17.11 0.87
C LEU A 140 -23.00 16.37 -0.45
N ALA A 141 -23.95 15.42 -0.45
CA ALA A 141 -24.31 14.70 -1.67
C ALA A 141 -24.77 15.63 -2.81
N ARG A 142 -25.63 16.61 -2.51
CA ARG A 142 -26.05 17.63 -3.49
C ARG A 142 -24.87 18.44 -4.02
N GLU A 143 -23.94 18.85 -3.15
CA GLU A 143 -22.75 19.63 -3.56
C GLU A 143 -21.77 18.81 -4.40
N VAL A 144 -21.60 17.52 -4.09
CA VAL A 144 -20.83 16.55 -4.89
C VAL A 144 -21.44 16.41 -6.28
N HIS A 145 -22.75 16.13 -6.36
CA HIS A 145 -23.45 15.97 -7.65
C HIS A 145 -23.50 17.26 -8.47
N ALA A 146 -23.68 18.43 -7.84
CA ALA A 146 -23.64 19.72 -8.51
C ALA A 146 -22.29 20.00 -9.20
N ARG A 147 -21.23 19.30 -8.79
CA ARG A 147 -19.89 19.37 -9.38
C ARG A 147 -19.65 18.31 -10.46
N ASN A 148 -20.63 17.48 -10.79
CA ASN A 148 -20.52 16.25 -11.59
C ASN A 148 -19.52 15.24 -10.98
N MET A 149 -19.52 15.15 -9.65
CA MET A 149 -18.75 14.16 -8.92
C MET A 149 -19.68 13.12 -8.29
N PHE A 150 -19.11 12.02 -7.79
CA PHE A 150 -19.86 10.92 -7.17
C PHE A 150 -19.43 10.67 -5.73
N LEU A 151 -20.38 10.28 -4.88
CA LEU A 151 -20.19 10.02 -3.46
C LEU A 151 -20.15 8.51 -3.18
N ILE A 152 -19.00 8.02 -2.75
CA ILE A 152 -18.81 6.66 -2.26
C ILE A 152 -18.77 6.69 -0.75
N GLN A 153 -19.60 5.88 -0.11
CA GLN A 153 -19.62 5.73 1.35
C GLN A 153 -18.92 4.44 1.75
N ASP A 154 -18.10 4.51 2.79
CA ASP A 154 -17.61 3.32 3.47
C ASP A 154 -18.72 2.69 4.34
N ILE A 155 -18.83 1.36 4.30
CA ILE A 155 -19.84 0.60 5.03
C ILE A 155 -19.21 -0.56 5.80
N VAL A 156 -19.76 -0.86 6.98
CA VAL A 156 -19.28 -1.91 7.88
C VAL A 156 -20.43 -2.88 8.15
N THR A 157 -20.27 -4.13 7.75
CA THR A 157 -21.29 -5.16 8.00
C THR A 157 -20.83 -6.21 9.01
N ASN A 158 -19.53 -6.22 9.33
CA ASN A 158 -18.91 -7.24 10.19
C ASN A 158 -19.22 -7.01 11.67
N HIS A 159 -18.98 -5.80 12.16
CA HIS A 159 -18.95 -5.51 13.59
C HIS A 159 -19.61 -4.15 13.91
N VAL A 160 -19.79 -3.89 15.20
CA VAL A 160 -20.11 -2.58 15.78
C VAL A 160 -18.96 -2.12 16.67
N GLY A 161 -19.13 -1.04 17.42
CA GLY A 161 -18.19 -0.68 18.50
C GLY A 161 -18.09 -1.76 19.58
N ASN A 162 -17.17 -1.58 20.52
CA ASN A 162 -16.91 -2.51 21.62
C ASN A 162 -17.85 -2.24 22.80
N PHE A 163 -18.90 -3.06 22.96
CA PHE A 163 -19.88 -2.93 24.05
C PHE A 163 -19.82 -4.09 25.04
N PHE A 164 -19.13 -5.18 24.72
CA PHE A 164 -18.87 -6.30 25.62
C PHE A 164 -17.50 -6.92 25.38
N THR A 165 -16.98 -7.65 26.36
CA THR A 165 -15.66 -8.26 26.27
C THR A 165 -15.60 -9.60 27.01
N TYR A 166 -14.49 -10.31 26.83
CA TYR A 166 -14.17 -11.57 27.47
C TYR A 166 -12.93 -11.42 28.36
N ASP A 167 -13.06 -11.78 29.64
CA ASP A 167 -11.97 -11.63 30.63
C ASP A 167 -10.74 -12.53 30.34
N ASP A 168 -10.92 -13.65 29.64
CA ASP A 168 -9.83 -14.58 29.27
C ASP A 168 -10.09 -15.18 27.87
N PRO A 169 -9.80 -14.43 26.80
CA PRO A 169 -10.16 -14.82 25.43
C PRO A 169 -9.43 -16.08 24.95
N TYR A 170 -8.24 -16.37 25.48
CA TYR A 170 -7.41 -17.50 25.06
C TYR A 170 -7.80 -18.82 25.75
N SER A 171 -8.64 -18.78 26.78
CA SER A 171 -9.20 -19.97 27.45
C SER A 171 -10.66 -20.24 27.03
N TYR A 172 -11.12 -19.65 25.92
CA TYR A 172 -12.50 -19.78 25.46
C TYR A 172 -12.90 -21.24 25.17
N ASP A 173 -14.03 -21.65 25.74
CA ASP A 173 -14.66 -22.95 25.48
C ASP A 173 -15.97 -22.72 24.71
N PRO A 174 -16.08 -23.14 23.43
CA PRO A 174 -17.29 -22.94 22.63
C PRO A 174 -18.52 -23.66 23.20
N SER A 175 -18.35 -24.62 24.13
CA SER A 175 -19.48 -25.22 24.86
C SER A 175 -20.05 -24.36 25.99
N LEU A 176 -19.34 -23.29 26.36
CA LEU A 176 -19.68 -22.34 27.41
C LEU A 176 -19.51 -20.90 26.91
N PRO A 177 -20.25 -20.46 25.88
CA PRO A 177 -20.00 -19.20 25.15
C PRO A 177 -20.08 -17.92 25.99
N CYS A 178 -20.77 -17.95 27.14
CA CYS A 178 -20.87 -16.81 28.06
C CYS A 178 -19.87 -16.87 29.23
N GLN A 179 -18.98 -17.86 29.27
CA GLN A 179 -17.93 -17.89 30.27
C GLN A 179 -16.92 -16.77 30.01
N GLY A 180 -16.65 -15.95 31.02
CA GLY A 180 -15.76 -14.79 30.90
C GLY A 180 -16.41 -13.57 30.23
N PHE A 181 -17.61 -13.70 29.69
CA PHE A 181 -18.35 -12.59 29.08
C PHE A 181 -18.74 -11.53 30.12
N ARG A 182 -18.54 -10.26 29.80
CA ARG A 182 -19.07 -9.13 30.55
C ARG A 182 -19.41 -7.95 29.64
N LEU A 183 -20.41 -7.18 30.03
CA LEU A 183 -20.69 -5.88 29.41
C LEU A 183 -19.65 -4.84 29.85
N ILE A 184 -19.25 -3.98 28.92
CA ILE A 184 -18.40 -2.83 29.22
C ILE A 184 -19.25 -1.75 29.89
N LYS A 185 -18.76 -1.24 31.02
CA LYS A 185 -19.48 -0.23 31.81
C LYS A 185 -19.31 1.14 31.18
N ASN A 186 -20.41 1.87 31.01
CA ASN A 186 -20.41 3.21 30.42
C ASN A 186 -19.78 3.25 29.02
N ALA A 187 -19.93 2.18 28.23
CA ALA A 187 -19.46 2.12 26.85
C ALA A 187 -20.08 3.21 25.94
N LEU A 188 -21.21 3.78 26.37
CA LEU A 188 -21.88 4.89 25.70
C LEU A 188 -22.16 6.04 26.70
N PRO A 189 -21.97 7.30 26.28
CA PRO A 189 -22.48 8.48 26.99
C PRO A 189 -23.97 8.43 27.30
N ALA A 190 -24.38 9.17 28.34
CA ALA A 190 -25.77 9.24 28.74
C ALA A 190 -26.68 9.78 27.61
N GLY A 191 -27.74 9.03 27.27
CA GLY A 191 -28.69 9.38 26.21
C GLY A 191 -28.38 8.76 24.84
N GLN A 192 -27.22 8.10 24.70
CA GLN A 192 -26.95 7.23 23.55
C GLN A 192 -27.40 5.81 23.86
N GLU A 193 -28.00 5.17 22.86
CA GLU A 193 -28.45 3.78 22.94
C GLU A 193 -28.15 3.08 21.61
N LEU A 194 -28.05 1.75 21.66
CA LEU A 194 -28.02 0.90 20.48
C LEU A 194 -29.47 0.71 19.97
N PRO A 195 -29.73 0.78 18.65
CA PRO A 195 -31.02 0.42 18.09
C PRO A 195 -31.20 -1.11 18.10
N TYR A 196 -32.43 -1.57 17.86
CA TYR A 196 -32.68 -2.99 17.60
C TYR A 196 -32.17 -3.37 16.19
N PRO A 197 -31.51 -4.54 16.01
CA PRO A 197 -31.22 -5.58 16.99
C PRO A 197 -29.87 -5.41 17.73
N LEU A 198 -29.09 -4.36 17.45
CA LEU A 198 -27.79 -4.11 18.09
C LEU A 198 -27.87 -4.01 19.63
N ASN A 199 -29.01 -3.59 20.19
CA ASN A 199 -29.19 -3.58 21.63
C ASN A 199 -29.25 -4.96 22.29
N MET A 200 -29.35 -6.05 21.52
CA MET A 200 -29.43 -7.43 21.99
C MET A 200 -28.06 -8.01 22.39
N LYS A 201 -27.27 -7.23 23.12
CA LYS A 201 -25.88 -7.52 23.56
C LYS A 201 -25.77 -8.38 24.83
N GLU A 202 -26.85 -9.05 25.24
CA GLU A 202 -26.81 -9.96 26.39
C GLU A 202 -26.47 -11.37 25.91
N CYS A 203 -25.33 -11.92 26.36
CA CYS A 203 -24.87 -13.23 25.91
C CYS A 203 -25.88 -14.35 26.16
N LYS A 204 -26.06 -15.23 25.17
CA LYS A 204 -26.93 -16.41 25.29
C LYS A 204 -26.12 -17.69 25.40
N THR A 205 -26.42 -18.50 26.41
CA THR A 205 -25.72 -19.76 26.69
C THR A 205 -25.89 -20.83 25.61
N ASP A 206 -26.85 -20.66 24.70
CA ASP A 206 -27.05 -21.54 23.55
C ASP A 206 -26.30 -21.09 22.28
N GLY A 207 -25.53 -19.98 22.37
CA GLY A 207 -24.75 -19.44 21.26
C GLY A 207 -25.57 -18.62 20.25
N THR A 208 -26.89 -18.45 20.43
CA THR A 208 -27.74 -17.74 19.48
C THR A 208 -27.84 -16.24 19.77
N GLY A 209 -28.14 -15.40 18.77
CA GLY A 209 -28.38 -13.98 18.96
C GLY A 209 -27.83 -13.13 17.83
N SER A 210 -27.85 -11.81 18.03
CA SER A 210 -27.44 -10.81 17.05
C SER A 210 -25.92 -10.68 16.92
N TYR A 211 -25.17 -11.31 17.82
CA TYR A 211 -23.72 -11.32 17.87
C TYR A 211 -23.20 -12.74 17.87
N HIS A 212 -21.99 -12.93 17.36
CA HIS A 212 -21.21 -14.11 17.69
C HIS A 212 -20.66 -13.95 19.11
N TRP A 213 -21.05 -14.89 20.00
CA TRP A 213 -20.63 -14.87 21.41
C TRP A 213 -19.25 -15.53 21.57
N THR A 214 -18.25 -14.85 21.03
CA THR A 214 -16.87 -15.29 20.87
C THR A 214 -15.92 -14.13 21.19
N PRO A 215 -14.69 -14.40 21.63
CA PRO A 215 -13.67 -13.39 21.86
C PRO A 215 -12.97 -12.94 20.57
N THR A 216 -11.91 -12.13 20.71
CA THR A 216 -10.92 -11.82 19.66
C THR A 216 -10.39 -13.06 18.97
N ILE A 217 -10.19 -12.98 17.65
CA ILE A 217 -9.42 -13.97 16.88
C ILE A 217 -8.07 -14.18 17.57
N THR A 218 -7.74 -15.45 17.80
CA THR A 218 -6.46 -15.88 18.41
C THR A 218 -5.57 -16.62 17.41
N ASP A 219 -6.16 -17.19 16.36
CA ASP A 219 -5.45 -17.75 15.20
C ASP A 219 -6.07 -17.23 13.92
N HIS A 220 -5.37 -16.31 13.24
CA HIS A 220 -5.82 -15.74 11.97
C HIS A 220 -5.78 -16.74 10.79
N ASN A 221 -5.26 -17.95 10.98
CA ASN A 221 -5.35 -19.03 10.00
C ASN A 221 -6.60 -19.92 10.19
N ASP A 222 -7.32 -19.79 11.31
CA ASP A 222 -8.51 -20.60 11.57
C ASP A 222 -9.71 -20.02 10.79
N PRO A 223 -10.22 -20.72 9.77
CA PRO A 223 -11.32 -20.19 8.94
C PRO A 223 -12.64 -20.05 9.70
N VAL A 224 -12.81 -20.70 10.85
CA VAL A 224 -13.98 -20.48 11.72
C VAL A 224 -13.79 -19.17 12.49
N GLN A 225 -12.61 -18.95 13.08
CA GLN A 225 -12.34 -17.70 13.79
C GLN A 225 -12.38 -16.50 12.84
N GLU A 226 -11.82 -16.63 11.63
CA GLU A 226 -11.89 -15.57 10.60
C GLU A 226 -13.33 -15.07 10.37
N LYS A 227 -14.36 -15.91 10.54
CA LYS A 227 -15.74 -15.59 10.15
C LYS A 227 -16.71 -15.35 11.30
N THR A 228 -16.38 -15.83 12.49
CA THR A 228 -17.34 -15.84 13.60
C THR A 228 -16.70 -15.43 14.92
N TRP A 229 -15.50 -14.85 14.91
CA TRP A 229 -14.82 -14.32 16.09
C TRP A 229 -14.55 -12.83 15.89
N GLN A 230 -14.33 -12.13 17.01
CA GLN A 230 -14.13 -10.69 16.97
C GLN A 230 -12.83 -10.34 16.23
N LEU A 231 -12.93 -9.50 15.20
CA LEU A 231 -11.75 -8.88 14.61
C LEU A 231 -11.21 -7.86 15.60
N SER A 232 -10.01 -8.14 16.15
CA SER A 232 -9.56 -7.49 17.37
C SER A 232 -10.61 -7.69 18.46
N ASP A 233 -11.13 -6.66 19.10
CA ASP A 233 -12.13 -6.77 20.16
C ASP A 233 -13.48 -6.15 19.79
N LEU A 234 -13.76 -5.99 18.49
CA LEU A 234 -15.00 -5.40 18.01
C LEU A 234 -16.14 -6.42 18.07
N ASP A 235 -17.30 -5.98 18.59
CA ASP A 235 -18.46 -6.85 18.77
C ASP A 235 -18.95 -7.39 17.42
N ASP A 236 -18.64 -8.65 17.14
CA ASP A 236 -18.87 -9.32 15.87
C ASP A 236 -20.36 -9.65 15.66
N LEU A 237 -20.94 -9.13 14.59
CA LEU A 237 -22.35 -9.33 14.26
C LEU A 237 -22.57 -10.73 13.71
N ASN A 238 -23.58 -11.42 14.23
CA ASN A 238 -24.03 -12.67 13.64
C ASN A 238 -24.81 -12.39 12.35
N THR A 239 -24.10 -12.30 11.23
CA THR A 239 -24.72 -11.99 9.94
C THR A 239 -25.58 -13.13 9.40
N SER A 240 -25.60 -14.30 10.05
CA SER A 240 -26.56 -15.37 9.77
C SER A 240 -27.93 -15.15 10.43
N ASP A 241 -28.06 -14.22 11.39
CA ASP A 241 -29.34 -13.83 11.99
C ASP A 241 -30.19 -12.99 11.01
N PRO A 242 -31.43 -13.41 10.67
CA PRO A 242 -32.30 -12.67 9.75
C PRO A 242 -32.61 -11.23 10.17
N GLU A 243 -32.66 -10.95 11.48
CA GLU A 243 -32.95 -9.60 11.98
C GLU A 243 -31.75 -8.68 11.81
N VAL A 244 -30.53 -9.19 12.00
CA VAL A 244 -29.29 -8.47 11.71
C VAL A 244 -29.20 -8.17 10.22
N ARG A 245 -29.45 -9.16 9.35
CA ARG A 245 -29.48 -8.97 7.89
C ARG A 245 -30.48 -7.90 7.47
N ALA A 246 -31.71 -7.98 7.97
CA ALA A 246 -32.76 -7.02 7.64
C ALA A 246 -32.40 -5.60 8.07
N TYR A 247 -31.82 -5.44 9.27
CA TYR A 247 -31.37 -4.15 9.77
C TYR A 247 -30.19 -3.58 8.96
N LEU A 248 -29.18 -4.38 8.62
CA LEU A 248 -28.07 -3.94 7.78
C LEU A 248 -28.54 -3.55 6.37
N LYS A 249 -29.40 -4.38 5.74
CA LYS A 249 -30.01 -4.05 4.44
C LYS A 249 -30.74 -2.71 4.49
N GLU A 250 -31.65 -2.52 5.45
CA GLU A 250 -32.40 -1.25 5.53
C GLU A 250 -31.45 -0.07 5.79
N SER A 251 -30.44 -0.24 6.65
CA SER A 251 -29.49 0.83 6.95
C SER A 251 -28.77 1.33 5.70
N TYR A 252 -28.28 0.43 4.85
CA TYR A 252 -27.56 0.84 3.64
C TYR A 252 -28.46 1.22 2.48
N ARG A 253 -29.67 0.65 2.39
CA ARG A 253 -30.71 1.13 1.47
C ARG A 253 -31.15 2.55 1.80
N LYS A 254 -31.24 2.89 3.09
CA LYS A 254 -31.58 4.22 3.56
C LYS A 254 -30.60 5.28 3.04
N TRP A 255 -29.30 5.02 3.09
CA TRP A 255 -28.29 5.97 2.59
C TRP A 255 -28.38 6.21 1.08
N ILE A 256 -28.65 5.17 0.28
CA ILE A 256 -28.91 5.33 -1.16
C ILE A 256 -30.17 6.18 -1.38
N ARG A 257 -31.26 5.84 -0.69
CA ARG A 257 -32.58 6.45 -0.88
C ARG A 257 -32.64 7.90 -0.39
N GLU A 258 -32.13 8.18 0.80
CA GLU A 258 -32.32 9.46 1.49
C GLU A 258 -31.19 10.45 1.27
N VAL A 259 -29.96 9.98 1.06
CA VAL A 259 -28.79 10.85 0.81
C VAL A 259 -28.48 10.91 -0.68
N GLY A 260 -28.48 9.75 -1.35
CA GLY A 260 -28.06 9.65 -2.75
C GLY A 260 -26.61 9.22 -2.91
N VAL A 261 -26.15 8.29 -2.06
CA VAL A 261 -24.85 7.63 -2.24
C VAL A 261 -24.82 6.90 -3.60
N ASP A 262 -23.66 6.91 -4.26
CA ASP A 262 -23.46 6.39 -5.61
C ASP A 262 -22.67 5.08 -5.67
N GLY A 263 -21.96 4.73 -4.59
CA GLY A 263 -21.25 3.47 -4.43
C GLY A 263 -20.90 3.17 -2.98
N PHE A 264 -20.51 1.93 -2.71
CA PHE A 264 -20.03 1.50 -1.39
C PHE A 264 -18.63 0.89 -1.46
N ARG A 265 -17.74 1.36 -0.59
CA ARG A 265 -16.57 0.57 -0.15
C ARG A 265 -17.04 -0.27 1.03
N ILE A 266 -16.81 -1.57 0.98
CA ILE A 266 -17.25 -2.50 2.02
C ILE A 266 -16.05 -2.92 2.86
N ASP A 267 -16.10 -2.60 4.13
CA ASP A 267 -15.07 -2.93 5.12
C ASP A 267 -14.99 -4.43 5.39
N THR A 268 -13.77 -4.92 5.67
CA THR A 268 -13.50 -6.22 6.32
C THR A 268 -14.24 -7.41 5.70
N VAL A 269 -14.34 -7.43 4.36
CA VAL A 269 -15.18 -8.41 3.64
C VAL A 269 -14.81 -9.85 3.98
N LYS A 270 -13.51 -10.09 4.17
CA LYS A 270 -13.00 -11.42 4.47
C LYS A 270 -13.39 -11.95 5.84
N PHE A 271 -14.01 -11.14 6.70
CA PHE A 271 -14.45 -11.58 8.03
C PHE A 271 -15.95 -11.92 8.09
N VAL A 272 -16.69 -11.74 6.99
CA VAL A 272 -18.13 -12.07 6.92
C VAL A 272 -18.39 -13.28 6.01
N GLU A 273 -19.41 -14.09 6.33
CA GLU A 273 -19.74 -15.31 5.60
C GLU A 273 -20.24 -15.04 4.16
N HIS A 274 -19.87 -15.90 3.21
CA HIS A 274 -20.21 -15.71 1.78
C HIS A 274 -21.71 -15.62 1.48
N ASP A 275 -22.55 -16.36 2.21
CA ASP A 275 -24.00 -16.37 2.01
C ASP A 275 -24.66 -15.04 2.42
N PHE A 276 -23.99 -14.22 3.25
CA PHE A 276 -24.44 -12.88 3.56
C PHE A 276 -24.37 -11.97 2.33
N TRP A 277 -23.25 -11.98 1.59
CA TRP A 277 -23.04 -11.07 0.45
C TRP A 277 -24.08 -11.23 -0.66
N ASN A 278 -24.44 -12.48 -0.96
CA ASN A 278 -25.47 -12.76 -1.96
C ASN A 278 -26.83 -12.17 -1.56
N ASP A 279 -27.22 -12.31 -0.29
CA ASP A 279 -28.49 -11.80 0.21
C ASP A 279 -28.47 -10.28 0.38
N PHE A 280 -27.44 -9.75 1.04
CA PHE A 280 -27.27 -8.32 1.31
C PHE A 280 -27.27 -7.47 0.04
N LEU A 281 -26.55 -7.91 -1.00
CA LEU A 281 -26.43 -7.16 -2.24
C LEU A 281 -27.54 -7.47 -3.24
N HIS A 282 -27.89 -8.75 -3.45
CA HIS A 282 -28.63 -9.18 -4.64
C HIS A 282 -30.04 -9.73 -4.38
N ALA A 283 -30.49 -9.81 -3.12
CA ALA A 283 -31.89 -10.13 -2.86
C ALA A 283 -32.84 -9.05 -3.43
N ASP A 284 -34.12 -9.38 -3.57
CA ASP A 284 -35.14 -8.41 -4.00
C ASP A 284 -35.20 -7.18 -3.08
N ASP A 285 -34.92 -7.35 -1.79
CA ASP A 285 -34.77 -6.29 -0.79
C ASP A 285 -33.30 -5.91 -0.53
N GLY A 286 -32.37 -6.30 -1.39
CA GLY A 286 -30.93 -6.02 -1.28
C GLY A 286 -30.54 -4.60 -1.71
N VAL A 287 -29.26 -4.28 -1.53
CA VAL A 287 -28.65 -2.98 -1.85
C VAL A 287 -28.74 -2.66 -3.34
N MET A 288 -28.44 -3.62 -4.22
CA MET A 288 -28.40 -3.38 -5.66
C MET A 288 -29.79 -3.06 -6.21
N THR A 289 -30.84 -3.69 -5.68
CA THR A 289 -32.23 -3.37 -6.05
C THR A 289 -32.59 -1.93 -5.68
N GLN A 290 -32.22 -1.48 -4.47
CA GLN A 290 -32.45 -0.08 -4.07
C GLN A 290 -31.70 0.93 -4.94
N ALA A 291 -30.48 0.58 -5.38
CA ALA A 291 -29.71 1.41 -6.29
C ALA A 291 -30.42 1.56 -7.64
N VAL A 292 -30.85 0.45 -8.26
CA VAL A 292 -31.63 0.44 -9.51
C VAL A 292 -32.94 1.23 -9.36
N ASP A 293 -33.66 1.06 -8.25
CA ASP A 293 -34.91 1.79 -7.97
C ASP A 293 -34.71 3.32 -7.90
N THR A 294 -33.49 3.78 -7.63
CA THR A 294 -33.10 5.20 -7.61
C THR A 294 -32.35 5.65 -8.87
N GLY A 295 -32.35 4.85 -9.93
CA GLY A 295 -31.76 5.18 -11.23
C GLY A 295 -30.25 4.91 -11.35
N ARG A 296 -29.67 4.10 -10.45
CA ARG A 296 -28.25 3.73 -10.43
C ARG A 296 -28.04 2.30 -10.92
N ASP A 297 -28.11 2.12 -12.24
CA ASP A 297 -28.00 0.80 -12.89
C ASP A 297 -26.59 0.17 -12.78
N ASN A 298 -25.57 0.96 -12.47
CA ASN A 298 -24.18 0.52 -12.34
C ASN A 298 -23.61 0.95 -10.99
N PHE A 299 -24.30 0.64 -9.90
CA PHE A 299 -23.85 0.97 -8.54
C PHE A 299 -22.55 0.22 -8.21
N LEU A 300 -21.49 0.95 -7.86
CA LEU A 300 -20.20 0.33 -7.57
C LEU A 300 -20.20 -0.19 -6.13
N THR A 301 -19.91 -1.48 -5.96
CA THR A 301 -19.52 -2.05 -4.67
C THR A 301 -18.11 -2.62 -4.78
N PHE A 302 -17.21 -2.21 -3.89
CA PHE A 302 -15.89 -2.82 -3.82
C PHE A 302 -15.49 -3.17 -2.39
N GLY A 303 -15.04 -4.41 -2.21
CA GLY A 303 -14.67 -4.94 -0.91
C GLY A 303 -13.22 -4.68 -0.54
N GLU A 304 -12.98 -4.49 0.75
CA GLU A 304 -11.68 -4.65 1.35
C GLU A 304 -11.45 -6.14 1.68
N VAL A 305 -10.53 -6.75 0.93
CA VAL A 305 -10.00 -8.09 1.19
C VAL A 305 -8.51 -7.90 1.34
N PHE A 306 -8.06 -7.62 2.56
CA PHE A 306 -6.66 -7.33 2.85
C PHE A 306 -5.81 -8.59 2.68
N GLU A 307 -5.34 -8.80 1.45
CA GLU A 307 -4.54 -9.94 1.05
C GLU A 307 -3.52 -9.51 0.02
N THR A 308 -2.27 -9.93 0.20
CA THR A 308 -1.17 -9.64 -0.72
C THR A 308 -0.57 -10.94 -1.22
N SER A 309 0.21 -10.85 -2.28
CA SER A 309 0.88 -12.02 -2.83
C SER A 309 2.40 -11.81 -2.89
N THR A 310 3.10 -12.90 -2.62
CA THR A 310 4.54 -13.01 -2.78
C THR A 310 4.94 -12.87 -4.26
N PRO A 311 6.20 -12.49 -4.56
CA PRO A 311 6.66 -12.36 -5.94
C PRO A 311 6.41 -13.61 -6.78
N TYR A 312 5.84 -13.44 -7.98
CA TYR A 312 5.47 -14.51 -8.91
C TYR A 312 4.40 -15.51 -8.41
N HIS A 313 3.67 -15.19 -7.36
CA HIS A 313 2.55 -16.00 -6.87
C HIS A 313 1.23 -15.19 -6.78
N THR A 314 0.13 -15.91 -6.58
CA THR A 314 -1.26 -15.45 -6.78
C THR A 314 -2.20 -15.71 -5.61
N GLU A 315 -1.69 -16.08 -4.43
CA GLU A 315 -2.50 -16.43 -3.24
C GLU A 315 -3.52 -15.34 -2.86
N GLY A 316 -3.12 -14.06 -2.90
CA GLY A 316 -3.99 -12.93 -2.59
C GLY A 316 -5.11 -12.76 -3.61
N GLU A 317 -4.81 -12.79 -4.91
CA GLU A 317 -5.89 -12.70 -5.91
C GLU A 317 -6.78 -13.95 -5.95
N GLU A 318 -6.27 -15.14 -5.65
CA GLU A 318 -7.08 -16.35 -5.46
C GLU A 318 -8.09 -16.16 -4.32
N LYS A 319 -7.66 -15.63 -3.16
CA LYS A 319 -8.56 -15.31 -2.04
C LYS A 319 -9.56 -14.21 -2.43
N MET A 320 -9.13 -13.16 -3.12
CA MET A 320 -10.02 -12.08 -3.59
C MET A 320 -11.11 -12.59 -4.56
N LEU A 321 -10.78 -13.49 -5.47
CA LEU A 321 -11.72 -14.06 -6.44
C LEU A 321 -12.87 -14.81 -5.78
N THR A 322 -12.67 -15.38 -4.58
CA THR A 322 -13.74 -16.04 -3.81
C THR A 322 -14.88 -15.07 -3.43
N TYR A 323 -14.63 -13.77 -3.38
CA TYR A 323 -15.61 -12.72 -3.05
C TYR A 323 -16.17 -11.96 -4.26
N ILE A 324 -15.60 -12.15 -5.45
CA ILE A 324 -16.17 -11.62 -6.69
C ILE A 324 -17.07 -12.68 -7.34
N GLY A 325 -16.60 -13.94 -7.34
CA GLY A 325 -17.22 -15.07 -8.03
C GLY A 325 -16.62 -15.32 -9.43
N GLU A 326 -16.70 -16.58 -9.88
CA GLU A 326 -16.29 -16.97 -11.23
C GLU A 326 -17.29 -16.52 -12.31
N SER A 327 -16.84 -16.44 -13.55
CA SER A 327 -17.72 -16.21 -14.71
C SER A 327 -18.80 -17.30 -14.78
N GLY A 328 -20.05 -16.93 -14.47
CA GLY A 328 -21.20 -17.84 -14.46
C GLY A 328 -21.72 -18.25 -13.07
N SER A 329 -21.05 -17.87 -11.99
CA SER A 329 -21.54 -17.98 -10.60
C SER A 329 -22.27 -16.70 -10.16
N PRO A 330 -23.09 -16.71 -9.10
CA PRO A 330 -23.63 -15.46 -8.54
C PRO A 330 -22.45 -14.58 -8.13
N LYS A 331 -22.36 -13.39 -8.73
CA LYS A 331 -21.36 -12.40 -8.32
C LYS A 331 -21.69 -11.99 -6.89
N GLN A 332 -20.75 -12.12 -5.96
CA GLN A 332 -20.95 -11.60 -4.60
C GLN A 332 -20.71 -10.09 -4.64
N LEU A 333 -19.47 -9.65 -4.86
CA LEU A 333 -19.10 -8.25 -5.02
C LEU A 333 -18.95 -7.83 -6.48
N THR A 334 -19.08 -6.52 -6.73
CA THR A 334 -18.82 -5.95 -8.07
C THR A 334 -17.32 -5.86 -8.35
N SER A 335 -16.53 -5.51 -7.33
CA SER A 335 -15.07 -5.34 -7.39
C SER A 335 -14.43 -5.47 -6.00
N VAL A 336 -13.11 -5.30 -5.90
CA VAL A 336 -12.31 -5.38 -4.65
C VAL A 336 -11.09 -4.46 -4.75
N LEU A 337 -10.64 -3.93 -3.60
CA LEU A 337 -9.39 -3.15 -3.50
C LEU A 337 -8.18 -3.98 -3.94
N ASN A 338 -7.33 -3.40 -4.79
CA ASN A 338 -6.22 -4.11 -5.42
C ASN A 338 -4.94 -4.16 -4.56
N PHE A 339 -5.01 -4.84 -3.41
CA PHE A 339 -3.86 -5.02 -2.51
C PHE A 339 -2.66 -5.73 -3.15
N PRO A 340 -2.81 -6.77 -3.99
CA PRO A 340 -1.65 -7.40 -4.64
C PRO A 340 -0.88 -6.44 -5.55
N LEU A 341 -1.57 -5.55 -6.29
CA LEU A 341 -0.92 -4.52 -7.08
C LEU A 341 -0.28 -3.44 -6.19
N GLN A 342 -0.97 -2.97 -5.14
CA GLN A 342 -0.42 -2.00 -4.20
C GLN A 342 0.90 -2.50 -3.58
N ALA A 343 0.90 -3.73 -3.04
CA ALA A 343 2.09 -4.33 -2.43
C ALA A 343 3.22 -4.49 -3.45
N THR A 344 2.90 -4.83 -4.70
CA THR A 344 3.90 -4.95 -5.76
C THR A 344 4.46 -3.59 -6.17
N MET A 345 3.64 -2.54 -6.27
CA MET A 345 4.11 -1.17 -6.55
C MET A 345 5.05 -0.67 -5.46
N THR A 346 4.70 -0.85 -4.19
CA THR A 346 5.58 -0.55 -3.05
C THR A 346 6.90 -1.31 -3.16
N ARG A 347 6.84 -2.62 -3.38
CA ARG A 347 8.02 -3.48 -3.51
C ARG A 347 8.96 -3.03 -4.64
N VAL A 348 8.42 -2.67 -5.79
CA VAL A 348 9.24 -2.28 -6.96
C VAL A 348 9.76 -0.85 -6.84
N PHE A 349 8.89 0.12 -6.54
CA PHE A 349 9.27 1.53 -6.54
C PHE A 349 9.98 1.94 -5.25
N ALA A 350 9.40 1.65 -4.08
CA ALA A 350 9.95 2.05 -2.80
C ALA A 350 11.09 1.14 -2.32
N SER A 351 11.00 -0.18 -2.54
CA SER A 351 12.05 -1.13 -2.09
C SER A 351 13.09 -1.45 -3.18
N GLY A 352 12.91 -0.98 -4.42
CA GLY A 352 13.82 -1.18 -5.57
C GLY A 352 14.01 -2.62 -6.00
N GLN A 353 12.94 -3.40 -5.97
CA GLN A 353 12.92 -4.80 -6.42
C GLN A 353 12.69 -4.90 -7.96
N PRO A 354 12.90 -6.09 -8.56
CA PRO A 354 12.74 -6.30 -10.00
C PRO A 354 11.44 -5.76 -10.59
N THR A 355 11.53 -5.00 -11.69
CA THR A 355 10.34 -4.48 -12.39
C THR A 355 9.51 -5.59 -13.03
N ASP A 356 10.08 -6.77 -13.25
CA ASP A 356 9.35 -7.95 -13.70
C ASP A 356 8.28 -8.43 -12.70
N TYR A 357 8.39 -8.06 -11.42
CA TYR A 357 7.31 -8.30 -10.45
C TYR A 357 6.03 -7.54 -10.83
N LEU A 358 6.15 -6.29 -11.30
CA LEU A 358 5.01 -5.53 -11.83
C LEU A 358 4.48 -6.16 -13.10
N ARG A 359 5.35 -6.61 -14.01
CA ARG A 359 4.92 -7.33 -15.23
C ARG A 359 4.02 -8.50 -14.87
N PHE A 360 4.52 -9.41 -14.03
CA PHE A 360 3.77 -10.58 -13.58
C PHE A 360 2.42 -10.17 -12.95
N ARG A 361 2.45 -9.21 -12.03
CA ARG A 361 1.25 -8.76 -11.31
C ARG A 361 0.19 -8.20 -12.24
N LEU A 362 0.58 -7.36 -13.19
CA LEU A 362 -0.33 -6.71 -14.13
C LEU A 362 -0.87 -7.72 -15.16
N GLU A 363 -0.04 -8.62 -15.67
CA GLU A 363 -0.48 -9.71 -16.56
C GLU A 363 -1.48 -10.62 -15.83
N LYS A 364 -1.21 -11.00 -14.58
CA LYS A 364 -2.13 -11.82 -13.77
C LYS A 364 -3.41 -11.12 -13.40
N MET A 365 -3.36 -9.82 -13.09
CA MET A 365 -4.56 -9.02 -12.87
C MET A 365 -5.48 -9.06 -14.10
N MET A 366 -4.91 -8.88 -15.30
CA MET A 366 -5.68 -8.91 -16.55
C MET A 366 -6.18 -10.32 -16.94
N GLU A 367 -5.45 -11.36 -16.54
CA GLU A 367 -5.82 -12.77 -16.80
C GLU A 367 -6.92 -13.27 -15.86
N MET A 368 -6.82 -12.97 -14.57
CA MET A 368 -7.58 -13.65 -13.52
C MET A 368 -8.90 -12.94 -13.17
N PHE A 369 -8.93 -11.61 -13.18
CA PHE A 369 -10.10 -10.87 -12.71
C PHE A 369 -11.17 -10.72 -13.81
N PRO A 370 -12.47 -10.94 -13.51
CA PRO A 370 -13.53 -10.81 -14.50
C PRO A 370 -13.67 -9.41 -15.12
N ASN A 371 -13.30 -8.36 -14.39
CA ASN A 371 -13.27 -7.00 -14.88
C ASN A 371 -12.16 -6.17 -14.19
N PRO A 372 -10.91 -6.23 -14.67
CA PRO A 372 -9.79 -5.51 -14.06
C PRO A 372 -9.94 -3.98 -14.16
N TYR A 373 -10.77 -3.47 -15.07
CA TYR A 373 -10.93 -2.03 -15.30
C TYR A 373 -11.71 -1.30 -14.21
N ILE A 374 -12.38 -2.02 -13.31
CA ILE A 374 -13.13 -1.45 -12.18
C ILE A 374 -12.54 -1.80 -10.82
N MET A 375 -11.32 -2.38 -10.79
CA MET A 375 -10.58 -2.61 -9.55
C MET A 375 -9.98 -1.29 -9.04
N PRO A 376 -10.26 -0.86 -7.80
CA PRO A 376 -9.66 0.33 -7.25
C PRO A 376 -8.17 0.08 -6.94
N ASN A 377 -7.30 0.85 -7.59
CA ASN A 377 -5.84 0.82 -7.44
C ASN A 377 -5.41 1.97 -6.54
N PHE A 378 -4.52 1.70 -5.59
CA PHE A 378 -4.02 2.68 -4.62
C PHE A 378 -2.54 2.40 -4.32
N ILE A 379 -1.83 3.39 -3.79
CA ILE A 379 -0.43 3.23 -3.34
C ILE A 379 -0.32 3.14 -1.82
N ASP A 380 -1.25 3.77 -1.10
CA ASP A 380 -1.40 3.75 0.35
C ASP A 380 -2.86 4.05 0.75
N ASN A 381 -3.20 3.83 2.01
CA ASN A 381 -4.50 4.15 2.61
C ASN A 381 -4.36 4.38 4.13
N HIS A 382 -5.48 4.42 4.85
CA HIS A 382 -5.54 4.67 6.30
C HIS A 382 -5.13 3.52 7.24
N ASP A 383 -4.89 2.31 6.69
CA ASP A 383 -4.58 1.07 7.43
C ASP A 383 -3.18 0.53 7.12
N MET A 384 -2.32 1.36 6.54
CA MET A 384 -0.94 1.00 6.24
C MET A 384 -0.03 2.23 6.30
N PRO A 385 1.30 2.02 6.41
CA PRO A 385 2.24 3.11 6.31
C PRO A 385 2.08 3.88 5.00
N ARG A 386 2.24 5.20 5.04
CA ARG A 386 2.25 6.04 3.84
C ARG A 386 3.37 5.62 2.90
N PHE A 387 3.19 5.83 1.60
CA PHE A 387 4.23 5.48 0.63
C PHE A 387 5.59 6.16 0.95
N LEU A 388 5.56 7.41 1.41
CA LEU A 388 6.77 8.19 1.74
C LEU A 388 7.44 7.80 3.07
N SER A 389 6.87 6.89 3.87
CA SER A 389 7.60 6.32 5.01
C SER A 389 8.72 5.38 4.55
N GLN A 390 8.64 4.87 3.31
CA GLN A 390 9.48 3.80 2.77
C GLN A 390 10.08 4.09 1.39
N GLY A 391 9.62 5.14 0.69
CA GLY A 391 10.12 5.54 -0.63
C GLY A 391 10.36 7.05 -0.75
N SER A 392 11.07 7.46 -1.79
CA SER A 392 11.29 8.88 -2.10
C SER A 392 10.10 9.49 -2.87
N VAL A 393 10.08 10.82 -2.98
CA VAL A 393 9.11 11.55 -3.83
C VAL A 393 9.17 11.08 -5.29
N ASN A 394 10.36 10.77 -5.81
CA ASN A 394 10.49 10.27 -7.18
C ASN A 394 9.89 8.86 -7.34
N ASP A 395 10.07 7.99 -6.33
CA ASP A 395 9.43 6.66 -6.31
C ASP A 395 7.90 6.80 -6.27
N MET A 396 7.39 7.72 -5.45
CA MET A 396 5.95 8.01 -5.36
C MET A 396 5.40 8.51 -6.69
N LYS A 397 6.13 9.38 -7.41
CA LYS A 397 5.73 9.84 -8.75
C LYS A 397 5.66 8.69 -9.75
N GLN A 398 6.57 7.73 -9.71
CA GLN A 398 6.53 6.54 -10.57
C GLN A 398 5.34 5.62 -10.23
N ALA A 399 5.05 5.44 -8.93
CA ALA A 399 3.88 4.70 -8.47
C ALA A 399 2.57 5.38 -8.90
N LEU A 400 2.47 6.71 -8.80
CA LEU A 400 1.32 7.50 -9.26
C LEU A 400 1.15 7.44 -10.78
N ILE A 401 2.23 7.55 -11.57
CA ILE A 401 2.15 7.36 -13.03
C ILE A 401 1.59 5.98 -13.34
N THR A 402 2.10 4.94 -12.68
CA THR A 402 1.63 3.56 -12.88
C THR A 402 0.16 3.43 -12.53
N MET A 403 -0.24 3.80 -11.31
CA MET A 403 -1.63 3.75 -10.83
C MET A 403 -2.61 4.49 -11.76
N MET A 404 -2.22 5.66 -12.26
CA MET A 404 -3.05 6.49 -13.14
C MET A 404 -3.11 6.01 -14.59
N SER A 405 -2.19 5.12 -15.00
CA SER A 405 -2.01 4.70 -16.40
C SER A 405 -2.30 3.23 -16.68
N VAL A 406 -2.52 2.40 -15.66
CA VAL A 406 -2.94 0.99 -15.81
C VAL A 406 -4.48 0.85 -15.73
N PRO A 407 -5.06 -0.28 -16.19
CA PRO A 407 -6.47 -0.61 -15.98
C PRO A 407 -6.86 -0.60 -14.49
N GLY A 408 -8.07 -0.13 -14.18
CA GLY A 408 -8.58 0.03 -12.83
C GLY A 408 -8.94 1.49 -12.52
N ILE A 409 -9.46 1.74 -11.32
CA ILE A 409 -9.91 3.04 -10.82
C ILE A 409 -8.86 3.58 -9.86
N PRO A 410 -8.15 4.68 -10.17
CA PRO A 410 -7.17 5.25 -9.25
C PRO A 410 -7.86 5.78 -7.98
N VAL A 411 -7.29 5.46 -6.81
CA VAL A 411 -7.70 5.98 -5.50
C VAL A 411 -6.53 6.77 -4.93
N ILE A 412 -6.74 8.06 -4.72
CA ILE A 412 -5.78 8.98 -4.11
C ILE A 412 -6.21 9.17 -2.65
N TYR A 413 -5.35 8.80 -1.70
CA TYR A 413 -5.62 9.03 -0.29
C TYR A 413 -5.23 10.46 0.10
N GLN A 414 -6.03 11.11 0.97
CA GLN A 414 -5.82 12.50 1.36
C GLN A 414 -4.38 12.78 1.78
N GLY A 415 -3.80 13.89 1.33
CA GLY A 415 -2.46 14.31 1.72
C GLY A 415 -1.32 13.67 0.94
N THR A 416 -1.58 12.68 0.08
CA THR A 416 -0.59 12.19 -0.90
C THR A 416 -0.15 13.32 -1.83
N GLU A 417 -1.08 14.18 -2.22
CA GLU A 417 -0.83 15.40 -3.00
C GLU A 417 -0.10 16.50 -2.21
N GLN A 418 0.13 16.29 -0.92
CA GLN A 418 0.90 17.17 -0.03
C GLN A 418 2.16 16.48 0.51
N ALA A 419 2.50 15.30 -0.01
CA ALA A 419 3.66 14.52 0.41
C ALA A 419 3.65 14.18 1.91
N MET A 420 2.48 13.87 2.48
CA MET A 420 2.38 13.39 3.87
C MET A 420 3.06 12.03 4.06
N SER A 421 3.70 11.83 5.22
CA SER A 421 4.41 10.59 5.58
C SER A 421 3.74 9.77 6.69
N SER A 422 2.67 10.28 7.30
CA SER A 422 1.96 9.62 8.42
C SER A 422 0.51 9.28 8.04
N ALA A 423 0.04 8.10 8.46
CA ALA A 423 -1.16 7.47 7.91
C ALA A 423 -2.45 8.26 8.19
N ARG A 424 -2.64 8.76 9.41
CA ARG A 424 -3.90 9.39 9.87
C ARG A 424 -3.75 10.88 10.22
N ASP A 425 -2.76 11.54 9.62
CA ASP A 425 -2.55 12.98 9.76
C ASP A 425 -3.74 13.79 9.22
N ALA A 426 -4.07 14.87 9.94
CA ALA A 426 -5.08 15.82 9.55
C ALA A 426 -4.58 16.76 8.43
N MET A 427 -5.44 17.04 7.47
CA MET A 427 -5.19 17.95 6.35
C MET A 427 -5.31 19.44 6.74
N PHE A 428 -6.03 19.77 7.80
CA PHE A 428 -6.33 21.16 8.19
C PHE A 428 -5.48 21.62 9.38
N ALA A 429 -5.26 22.94 9.46
CA ALA A 429 -4.57 23.53 10.61
C ALA A 429 -5.37 23.32 11.90
N GLY A 430 -4.70 22.78 12.92
CA GLY A 430 -5.29 22.56 14.24
C GLY A 430 -5.83 21.14 14.47
N GLY A 431 -5.82 20.27 13.46
CA GLY A 431 -6.09 18.83 13.63
C GLY A 431 -4.83 18.03 14.00
N TYR A 432 -5.03 16.76 14.36
CA TYR A 432 -3.93 15.87 14.77
C TYR A 432 -2.88 15.66 13.69
N ARG A 433 -1.60 15.77 14.06
CA ARG A 433 -0.45 15.33 13.25
C ARG A 433 0.57 14.61 14.10
N GLU A 434 1.16 13.55 13.57
CA GLU A 434 2.21 12.78 14.25
C GLU A 434 3.45 13.65 14.55
N ASP A 435 3.78 14.58 13.64
CA ASP A 435 4.91 15.49 13.78
C ASP A 435 4.64 16.70 14.71
N GLY A 436 3.40 16.85 15.18
CA GLY A 436 2.94 17.97 16.00
C GLY A 436 2.86 19.33 15.28
N ASN A 437 3.09 19.38 13.97
CA ASN A 437 3.04 20.61 13.19
C ASN A 437 1.59 20.85 12.71
N TYR A 438 0.84 21.71 13.39
CA TYR A 438 -0.54 22.06 12.99
C TYR A 438 -0.58 22.91 11.70
N VAL A 439 -0.43 22.27 10.53
CA VAL A 439 -0.28 22.91 9.21
C VAL A 439 -1.54 22.71 8.35
N ASP A 440 -2.02 23.79 7.72
CA ASP A 440 -3.04 23.72 6.67
C ASP A 440 -2.42 23.16 5.38
N SER A 441 -2.87 21.98 4.97
CA SER A 441 -2.29 21.18 3.88
C SER A 441 -3.16 21.26 2.62
N PHE A 442 -3.82 22.38 2.34
CA PHE A 442 -4.63 22.55 1.13
C PHE A 442 -3.90 23.38 0.05
N ASP A 443 -2.57 23.26 -0.04
CA ASP A 443 -1.76 24.03 -1.00
C ASP A 443 -1.88 23.46 -2.42
N GLN A 444 -2.58 24.19 -3.29
CA GLN A 444 -2.76 23.84 -4.70
C GLN A 444 -1.50 24.12 -5.56
N ASN A 445 -0.46 24.73 -4.98
CA ASN A 445 0.81 24.99 -5.66
C ASN A 445 1.92 24.02 -5.25
N SER A 446 1.62 23.05 -4.38
CA SER A 446 2.58 22.03 -4.00
C SER A 446 3.01 21.22 -5.23
N GLU A 447 4.25 20.74 -5.22
CA GLU A 447 4.81 19.95 -6.32
C GLU A 447 3.94 18.72 -6.63
N MET A 448 3.48 18.03 -5.60
CA MET A 448 2.71 16.81 -5.74
C MET A 448 1.26 17.07 -6.17
N TYR A 449 0.65 18.17 -5.71
CA TYR A 449 -0.69 18.58 -6.17
C TYR A 449 -0.69 18.86 -7.67
N LEU A 450 0.26 19.67 -8.15
CA LEU A 450 0.36 20.01 -9.56
C LEU A 450 0.68 18.78 -10.42
N PHE A 451 1.54 17.88 -9.93
CA PHE A 451 1.88 16.65 -10.63
C PHE A 451 0.68 15.70 -10.76
N ILE A 452 -0.07 15.48 -9.67
CA ILE A 452 -1.29 14.66 -9.70
C ILE A 452 -2.36 15.30 -10.58
N GLN A 453 -2.50 16.63 -10.54
CA GLN A 453 -3.41 17.37 -11.41
C GLN A 453 -3.10 17.14 -12.90
N GLU A 454 -1.83 17.16 -13.28
CA GLU A 454 -1.40 16.88 -14.65
C GLU A 454 -1.75 15.45 -15.08
N LEU A 455 -1.51 14.46 -14.21
CA LEU A 455 -1.86 13.06 -14.46
C LEU A 455 -3.38 12.85 -14.56
N ALA A 456 -4.15 13.46 -13.66
CA ALA A 456 -5.61 13.37 -13.66
C ALA A 456 -6.21 13.99 -14.92
N LYS A 457 -5.67 15.13 -15.36
CA LYS A 457 -6.05 15.75 -16.62
C LYS A 457 -5.76 14.84 -17.82
N LEU A 458 -4.55 14.27 -17.91
CA LEU A 458 -4.22 13.36 -19.01
C LEU A 458 -5.16 12.15 -19.03
N ARG A 459 -5.43 11.54 -17.88
CA ARG A 459 -6.31 10.37 -17.77
C ARG A 459 -7.75 10.69 -18.19
N THR A 460 -8.29 11.82 -17.74
CA THR A 460 -9.69 12.19 -17.99
C THR A 460 -9.93 12.68 -19.43
N GLU A 461 -8.93 13.32 -20.05
CA GLU A 461 -9.01 13.79 -21.44
C GLU A 461 -8.66 12.70 -22.49
N ASN A 462 -7.99 11.60 -22.09
CA ASN A 462 -7.56 10.54 -22.99
C ASN A 462 -8.16 9.16 -22.63
N LYS A 463 -9.13 8.69 -23.42
CA LYS A 463 -9.81 7.39 -23.21
C LYS A 463 -8.90 6.17 -23.33
N VAL A 464 -7.73 6.28 -23.96
CA VAL A 464 -6.72 5.20 -23.94
C VAL A 464 -6.30 4.87 -22.50
N MET A 465 -6.20 5.89 -21.64
CA MET A 465 -5.78 5.74 -20.24
C MET A 465 -6.79 4.97 -19.40
N THR A 466 -8.09 5.10 -19.71
CA THR A 466 -9.17 4.48 -18.92
C THR A 466 -9.69 3.18 -19.55
N ARG A 467 -9.60 3.01 -20.88
CA ARG A 467 -10.23 1.91 -21.62
C ARG A 467 -9.30 1.12 -22.53
N GLY A 468 -8.06 1.57 -22.76
CA GLY A 468 -7.15 0.90 -23.68
C GLY A 468 -6.70 -0.47 -23.15
N GLU A 469 -6.49 -1.42 -24.05
CA GLU A 469 -5.83 -2.68 -23.72
C GLU A 469 -4.40 -2.41 -23.25
N MET A 470 -3.93 -3.15 -22.25
CA MET A 470 -2.60 -2.97 -21.68
C MET A 470 -1.67 -4.09 -22.10
N LYS A 471 -0.42 -3.74 -22.41
CA LYS A 471 0.65 -4.72 -22.60
C LYS A 471 1.96 -4.23 -22.01
N VAL A 472 2.57 -5.04 -21.15
CA VAL A 472 3.93 -4.79 -20.66
C VAL A 472 4.92 -5.26 -21.73
N ILE A 473 5.76 -4.35 -22.21
CA ILE A 473 6.70 -4.58 -23.31
C ILE A 473 8.17 -4.59 -22.85
N GLY A 474 8.48 -4.00 -21.69
CA GLY A 474 9.83 -4.03 -21.11
C GLY A 474 9.82 -4.15 -19.58
N SER A 475 10.65 -5.06 -19.05
CA SER A 475 10.90 -5.26 -17.62
C SER A 475 12.27 -5.90 -17.41
N ASP A 476 12.84 -5.73 -16.23
CA ASP A 476 14.12 -6.31 -15.81
C ASP A 476 13.90 -7.30 -14.65
N LYS A 477 14.54 -8.47 -14.75
CA LYS A 477 14.45 -9.57 -13.77
C LYS A 477 15.54 -9.53 -12.70
N ALA A 478 16.68 -8.91 -12.99
CA ALA A 478 17.85 -8.89 -12.11
C ALA A 478 17.72 -7.90 -10.93
N GLY A 479 16.88 -6.88 -11.06
CA GLY A 479 16.74 -5.81 -10.06
C GLY A 479 15.91 -4.64 -10.58
N ALA A 480 15.93 -3.53 -9.84
CA ALA A 480 15.36 -2.27 -10.31
C ALA A 480 15.97 -1.87 -11.66
N GLY A 481 15.17 -1.30 -12.55
CA GLY A 481 15.58 -1.08 -13.94
C GLY A 481 14.47 -0.52 -14.81
N VAL A 482 14.47 -0.89 -16.07
CA VAL A 482 13.49 -0.46 -17.06
C VAL A 482 12.13 -1.07 -16.74
N PHE A 483 11.08 -0.26 -16.82
CA PHE A 483 9.70 -0.73 -16.89
C PHE A 483 8.96 0.03 -17.98
N ALA A 484 8.39 -0.69 -18.94
CA ALA A 484 7.71 -0.09 -20.08
C ALA A 484 6.45 -0.87 -20.46
N PHE A 485 5.37 -0.15 -20.74
CA PHE A 485 4.11 -0.72 -21.18
C PHE A 485 3.36 0.21 -22.13
N THR A 486 2.48 -0.38 -22.93
CA THR A 486 1.57 0.35 -23.81
C THR A 486 0.13 0.23 -23.34
N ARG A 487 -0.66 1.25 -23.66
CA ARG A 487 -2.11 1.23 -23.63
C ARG A 487 -2.61 1.55 -25.04
N THR A 488 -3.51 0.74 -25.58
CA THR A 488 -3.99 0.91 -26.97
C THR A 488 -5.50 0.87 -27.02
N LEU A 489 -6.11 1.84 -27.69
CA LEU A 489 -7.55 1.89 -27.96
C LEU A 489 -7.77 2.31 -29.41
N ASP A 490 -8.34 1.42 -30.22
CA ASP A 490 -8.45 1.58 -31.67
C ASP A 490 -7.08 1.85 -32.33
N ASN A 491 -6.85 3.08 -32.82
CA ASN A 491 -5.56 3.49 -33.41
C ASN A 491 -4.71 4.37 -32.48
N ASP A 492 -5.28 4.78 -31.35
CA ASP A 492 -4.60 5.63 -30.37
C ASP A 492 -3.80 4.75 -29.41
N GLU A 493 -2.61 5.22 -29.05
CA GLU A 493 -1.70 4.48 -28.18
C GLU A 493 -0.96 5.42 -27.25
N VAL A 494 -0.75 4.95 -26.03
CA VAL A 494 0.09 5.57 -25.01
C VAL A 494 1.21 4.61 -24.68
N LEU A 495 2.44 5.12 -24.65
CA LEU A 495 3.64 4.40 -24.22
C LEU A 495 4.13 5.02 -22.91
N VAL A 496 4.27 4.21 -21.88
CA VAL A 496 4.86 4.61 -20.60
C VAL A 496 6.23 3.94 -20.48
N VAL A 497 7.26 4.72 -20.16
CA VAL A 497 8.63 4.24 -19.97
C VAL A 497 9.17 4.79 -18.65
N MET A 498 9.79 3.93 -17.85
CA MET A 498 10.38 4.28 -16.56
C MET A 498 11.74 3.62 -16.37
N ASN A 499 12.58 4.26 -15.57
CA ASN A 499 13.73 3.65 -14.92
C ASN A 499 13.53 3.70 -13.40
N THR A 500 13.32 2.55 -12.77
CA THR A 500 13.12 2.45 -11.31
C THR A 500 14.43 2.36 -10.52
N SER A 501 15.58 2.28 -11.19
CA SER A 501 16.90 2.20 -10.57
C SER A 501 17.40 3.56 -10.09
N ASN A 502 18.33 3.52 -9.11
CA ASN A 502 19.11 4.68 -8.67
C ASN A 502 20.26 5.03 -9.63
N SER A 503 20.50 4.21 -10.64
CA SER A 503 21.50 4.45 -11.68
C SER A 503 20.82 4.75 -13.02
N PRO A 504 21.45 5.51 -13.93
CA PRO A 504 20.99 5.64 -15.31
C PRO A 504 20.96 4.28 -16.02
N MET A 505 19.87 3.98 -16.72
CA MET A 505 19.63 2.70 -17.40
C MET A 505 19.54 2.87 -18.91
N LEU A 506 20.08 1.90 -19.64
CA LEU A 506 19.90 1.72 -21.06
C LEU A 506 18.68 0.83 -21.30
N MET A 507 17.64 1.42 -21.86
CA MET A 507 16.58 0.70 -22.57
C MET A 507 17.06 0.51 -24.01
N ASN A 508 17.56 -0.68 -24.33
CA ASN A 508 18.22 -0.96 -25.59
C ASN A 508 17.26 -1.65 -26.56
N GLN A 509 17.03 -1.05 -27.74
CA GLN A 509 16.23 -1.63 -28.83
C GLN A 509 14.92 -2.27 -28.37
N LEU A 510 14.17 -1.59 -27.49
CA LEU A 510 12.87 -2.06 -27.04
C LEU A 510 11.89 -2.06 -28.22
N ASP A 511 11.31 -3.22 -28.53
CA ASP A 511 10.23 -3.32 -29.51
C ASP A 511 8.95 -2.68 -28.95
N VAL A 512 8.53 -1.59 -29.58
CA VAL A 512 7.27 -0.88 -29.22
C VAL A 512 6.07 -1.42 -30.01
N GLU A 513 6.26 -2.49 -30.78
CA GLU A 513 5.26 -3.19 -31.59
C GLU A 513 4.56 -2.31 -32.62
N GLN A 514 5.31 -1.34 -33.15
CA GLN A 514 4.86 -0.41 -34.17
C GLN A 514 5.72 -0.53 -35.43
N VAL A 515 5.18 -0.03 -36.55
CA VAL A 515 5.95 0.05 -37.78
C VAL A 515 7.08 1.06 -37.66
N GLY A 516 8.16 0.82 -38.39
CA GLY A 516 9.32 1.70 -38.36
C GLY A 516 8.99 3.14 -38.73
N GLY A 517 9.61 4.07 -38.01
CA GLY A 517 9.39 5.50 -38.12
C GLY A 517 8.15 6.06 -37.42
N THR A 518 7.42 5.24 -36.66
CA THR A 518 6.29 5.72 -35.83
C THR A 518 6.79 6.78 -34.83
N VAL A 519 6.08 7.91 -34.76
CA VAL A 519 6.44 9.01 -33.85
C VAL A 519 5.49 9.05 -32.65
N PHE A 520 6.08 9.06 -31.47
CA PHE A 520 5.44 9.26 -30.18
C PHE A 520 5.78 10.65 -29.65
N LYS A 521 4.80 11.38 -29.11
CA LYS A 521 4.97 12.74 -28.57
C LYS A 521 4.86 12.71 -27.05
N GLN A 522 5.82 13.34 -26.37
CA GLN A 522 5.84 13.43 -24.92
C GLN A 522 4.58 14.14 -24.38
N GLN A 523 4.00 13.58 -23.32
CA GLN A 523 2.89 14.15 -22.56
C GLN A 523 3.36 14.62 -21.19
N ILE A 524 3.88 13.71 -20.37
CA ILE A 524 4.30 13.96 -18.98
C ILE A 524 5.70 13.39 -18.79
N MET A 525 6.55 14.08 -18.05
CA MET A 525 7.88 13.61 -17.64
C MET A 525 8.05 13.77 -16.13
N SER A 526 8.78 12.85 -15.51
CA SER A 526 9.18 12.91 -14.11
C SER A 526 10.67 12.63 -14.02
N ASN A 527 11.39 13.48 -13.28
CA ASN A 527 12.83 13.39 -13.03
C ASN A 527 13.69 13.23 -14.32
N TRP A 528 13.26 13.83 -15.43
CA TRP A 528 13.99 13.80 -16.71
C TRP A 528 13.66 15.01 -17.58
N ALA A 529 14.31 16.15 -17.31
CA ALA A 529 14.03 17.41 -18.01
C ALA A 529 14.41 17.35 -19.51
N GLU A 530 15.37 16.51 -19.87
CA GLU A 530 15.86 16.29 -21.23
C GLU A 530 15.16 15.13 -21.95
N ALA A 531 14.01 14.68 -21.46
CA ALA A 531 13.19 13.68 -22.16
C ALA A 531 12.92 14.16 -23.60
N PRO A 532 13.09 13.30 -24.63
CA PRO A 532 12.85 13.69 -26.01
C PRO A 532 11.42 14.17 -26.23
N GLU A 533 11.23 15.37 -26.79
CA GLU A 533 9.86 15.85 -27.13
C GLU A 533 9.15 14.91 -28.11
N GLN A 534 9.92 14.25 -28.98
CA GLN A 534 9.48 13.20 -29.90
C GLN A 534 10.39 11.99 -29.78
N LEU A 535 9.76 10.84 -29.61
CA LEU A 535 10.39 9.53 -29.63
C LEU A 535 10.01 8.84 -30.94
N VAL A 536 10.99 8.36 -31.70
CA VAL A 536 10.76 7.79 -33.03
C VAL A 536 11.28 6.36 -33.06
N ALA A 537 10.42 5.42 -33.47
CA ALA A 537 10.81 4.03 -33.66
C ALA A 537 11.75 3.91 -34.87
N ASP A 538 12.79 3.11 -34.77
CA ASP A 538 13.74 2.86 -35.86
C ASP A 538 13.12 2.05 -37.01
N GLU A 539 13.91 1.66 -38.01
CA GLU A 539 13.40 0.89 -39.16
C GLU A 539 12.78 -0.47 -38.81
N ASN A 540 13.12 -1.04 -37.64
CA ASN A 540 12.60 -2.31 -37.14
C ASN A 540 11.43 -2.12 -36.17
N GLY A 541 11.07 -0.88 -35.81
CA GLY A 541 10.05 -0.62 -34.81
C GLY A 541 10.60 -0.58 -33.38
N HIS A 542 11.93 -0.49 -33.21
CA HIS A 542 12.56 -0.48 -31.90
C HIS A 542 12.88 0.94 -31.42
N VAL A 543 13.06 1.09 -30.11
CA VAL A 543 13.46 2.35 -29.46
C VAL A 543 14.62 2.11 -28.49
N THR A 544 15.63 2.98 -28.57
CA THR A 544 16.74 3.02 -27.61
C THR A 544 16.75 4.32 -26.83
N LEU A 545 16.78 4.24 -25.49
CA LEU A 545 16.84 5.38 -24.58
C LEU A 545 17.87 5.16 -23.46
N GLU A 546 18.61 6.22 -23.16
CA GLU A 546 19.42 6.35 -21.94
C GLU A 546 18.58 7.09 -20.90
N LEU A 547 17.98 6.34 -19.99
CA LEU A 547 17.03 6.82 -18.99
C LEU A 547 17.79 7.26 -17.72
N PRO A 548 17.64 8.51 -17.24
CA PRO A 548 18.19 8.91 -15.95
C PRO A 548 17.65 8.05 -14.80
N ALA A 549 18.37 8.03 -13.67
CA ALA A 549 17.90 7.37 -12.45
C ALA A 549 16.51 7.87 -12.04
N LYS A 550 15.64 6.97 -11.58
CA LYS A 550 14.27 7.29 -11.10
C LYS A 550 13.45 8.14 -12.07
N SER A 551 13.67 8.03 -13.37
CA SER A 551 12.96 8.79 -14.40
C SER A 551 11.71 8.08 -14.89
N ALA A 552 10.73 8.83 -15.37
CA ALA A 552 9.57 8.29 -16.06
C ALA A 552 9.05 9.28 -17.11
N VAL A 553 8.45 8.75 -18.18
CA VAL A 553 7.85 9.54 -19.24
C VAL A 553 6.64 8.82 -19.84
N ILE A 554 5.60 9.59 -20.13
CA ILE A 554 4.42 9.14 -20.87
C ILE A 554 4.45 9.79 -22.25
N TYR A 555 4.34 8.98 -23.30
CA TYR A 555 4.18 9.42 -24.67
C TYR A 555 2.83 9.01 -25.23
N SER A 556 2.32 9.78 -26.20
CA SER A 556 1.19 9.39 -27.04
C SER A 556 1.62 9.24 -28.49
N LYS A 557 1.20 8.16 -29.13
CA LYS A 557 1.42 7.93 -30.55
C LYS A 557 0.78 9.03 -31.38
N THR A 558 1.49 9.48 -32.41
CA THR A 558 1.01 10.49 -33.35
C THR A 558 0.66 9.85 -34.69
N SER A 559 -0.02 10.60 -35.56
CA SER A 559 -0.23 10.21 -36.95
C SER A 559 0.99 10.44 -37.86
N ASN A 560 2.10 10.95 -37.32
CA ASN A 560 3.28 11.29 -38.08
C ASN A 560 4.24 10.10 -38.14
N ASN A 561 4.93 9.98 -39.28
CA ASN A 561 6.07 9.09 -39.42
C ASN A 561 7.33 9.89 -39.77
N GLN A 562 8.46 9.47 -39.22
CA GLN A 562 9.78 10.04 -39.46
C GLN A 562 10.80 8.91 -39.60
N SER A 563 11.79 9.05 -40.48
CA SER A 563 12.88 8.09 -40.57
C SER A 563 13.96 8.40 -39.53
N VAL A 564 14.44 7.38 -38.84
CA VAL A 564 15.67 7.44 -38.04
C VAL A 564 16.67 6.44 -38.63
N GLU A 565 17.90 6.89 -38.84
CA GLU A 565 19.00 6.00 -39.24
C GLU A 565 19.76 5.58 -37.98
N THR A 566 19.84 4.26 -37.75
CA THR A 566 20.66 3.68 -36.69
C THR A 566 22.02 3.25 -37.27
N PRO A 567 23.16 3.79 -36.78
CA PRO A 567 24.48 3.41 -37.29
C PRO A 567 24.81 1.92 -37.11
N ASP A 568 25.26 1.25 -38.18
CA ASP A 568 25.83 -0.10 -38.09
C ASP A 568 27.32 -0.04 -37.67
N LEU A 569 27.59 -0.50 -36.46
CA LEU A 569 28.93 -0.53 -35.87
C LEU A 569 29.72 -1.81 -36.20
N ASN A 570 29.15 -2.70 -37.03
CA ASN A 570 29.68 -4.02 -37.41
C ASN A 570 30.07 -4.90 -36.20
N ILE A 571 29.37 -4.75 -35.08
CA ILE A 571 29.67 -5.48 -33.86
C ILE A 571 29.28 -6.95 -34.04
N ARG A 572 30.21 -7.86 -33.76
CA ARG A 572 29.98 -9.32 -33.74
C ARG A 572 30.68 -9.96 -32.56
N LEU A 573 29.94 -10.73 -31.77
CA LEU A 573 30.49 -11.50 -30.66
C LEU A 573 31.24 -12.73 -31.21
N ALA A 574 32.34 -13.11 -30.55
CA ALA A 574 33.16 -14.26 -30.95
C ALA A 574 32.47 -15.61 -30.68
N GLN A 575 31.44 -15.62 -29.83
CA GLN A 575 30.61 -16.77 -29.51
C GLN A 575 29.17 -16.32 -29.24
N ASP A 576 28.26 -17.29 -29.30
CA ASP A 576 26.86 -17.10 -28.90
C ASP A 576 26.74 -17.19 -27.37
N TRP A 577 26.15 -16.15 -26.77
CA TRP A 577 25.95 -16.04 -25.33
C TRP A 577 24.51 -16.24 -24.89
N GLU A 578 23.57 -16.37 -25.84
CA GLU A 578 22.15 -16.43 -25.53
C GLU A 578 21.83 -17.66 -24.65
N GLY A 579 21.25 -17.41 -23.48
CA GLY A 579 20.88 -18.41 -22.49
C GLY A 579 22.06 -19.13 -21.80
N GLN A 580 23.31 -18.71 -22.03
CA GLN A 580 24.48 -19.32 -21.37
C GLN A 580 24.42 -19.14 -19.86
N THR A 581 24.89 -20.12 -19.10
CA THR A 581 24.99 -20.02 -17.63
C THR A 581 26.44 -19.82 -17.20
N ILE A 582 26.69 -18.82 -16.36
CA ILE A 582 27.99 -18.55 -15.76
C ILE A 582 27.95 -18.72 -14.24
N THR A 583 29.09 -19.10 -13.66
CA THR A 583 29.26 -19.31 -12.21
C THR A 583 30.43 -18.52 -11.65
N GLY A 584 30.96 -17.57 -12.42
CA GLY A 584 32.12 -16.76 -12.10
C GLY A 584 32.51 -15.88 -13.28
N ASP A 585 33.55 -15.06 -13.09
CA ASP A 585 34.05 -14.12 -14.09
C ASP A 585 34.36 -14.78 -15.43
N ILE A 586 34.01 -14.09 -16.52
CA ILE A 586 34.24 -14.59 -17.87
C ILE A 586 34.66 -13.46 -18.81
N VAL A 587 35.31 -13.80 -19.93
CA VAL A 587 35.73 -12.82 -20.94
C VAL A 587 34.74 -12.82 -22.11
N ILE A 588 34.17 -11.65 -22.39
CA ILE A 588 33.41 -11.40 -23.62
C ILE A 588 34.37 -10.85 -24.66
N ALA A 589 34.45 -11.51 -25.81
CA ALA A 589 35.28 -11.09 -26.93
C ALA A 589 34.48 -10.99 -28.23
N GLY A 590 34.97 -10.18 -29.17
CA GLY A 590 34.32 -9.97 -30.45
C GLY A 590 35.11 -9.06 -31.38
N SER A 591 34.42 -8.59 -32.43
CA SER A 591 34.95 -7.64 -33.40
C SER A 591 33.98 -6.50 -33.68
N ALA A 592 34.49 -5.34 -34.06
CA ALA A 592 33.72 -4.17 -34.46
C ALA A 592 34.57 -3.25 -35.37
N ASN A 593 34.03 -2.08 -35.75
CA ASN A 593 34.79 -1.06 -36.47
C ASN A 593 36.09 -0.69 -35.71
N ALA A 594 37.22 -0.64 -36.42
CA ALA A 594 38.53 -0.41 -35.79
C ALA A 594 38.62 0.96 -35.09
N ASN A 595 39.19 0.97 -33.88
CA ASN A 595 39.29 2.15 -33.00
C ASN A 595 37.95 2.71 -32.49
N GLU A 596 36.85 1.97 -32.64
CA GLU A 596 35.57 2.31 -32.01
C GLU A 596 35.70 2.24 -30.49
N LYS A 597 34.97 3.13 -29.79
CA LYS A 597 34.78 3.07 -28.34
C LYS A 597 33.39 2.52 -28.07
N LEU A 598 33.34 1.35 -27.45
CA LEU A 598 32.12 0.67 -27.09
C LEU A 598 32.06 0.54 -25.56
N ASN A 599 30.93 0.12 -25.03
CA ASN A 599 30.77 -0.24 -23.63
C ASN A 599 30.10 -1.60 -23.52
N LEU A 600 30.54 -2.41 -22.57
CA LEU A 600 29.75 -3.52 -22.05
C LEU A 600 28.80 -2.96 -21.02
N VAL A 601 27.51 -2.97 -21.34
CA VAL A 601 26.43 -2.55 -20.44
C VAL A 601 25.73 -3.81 -19.95
N VAL A 602 25.70 -4.05 -18.64
CA VAL A 602 25.08 -5.23 -18.02
C VAL A 602 23.82 -4.79 -17.30
N ASP A 603 22.72 -5.51 -17.52
CA ASP A 603 21.39 -5.21 -16.98
C ASP A 603 20.95 -3.75 -17.22
N GLY A 604 21.38 -3.19 -18.35
CA GLY A 604 21.14 -1.80 -18.71
C GLY A 604 21.94 -0.77 -17.91
N ASN A 605 22.72 -1.12 -16.89
CA ASN A 605 23.34 -0.14 -16.00
C ASN A 605 24.45 0.67 -16.70
N LEU A 606 24.18 1.95 -16.98
CA LEU A 606 25.11 2.86 -17.67
C LEU A 606 26.18 3.43 -16.75
N GLU A 607 25.92 3.52 -15.45
CA GLU A 607 26.89 4.01 -14.45
C GLU A 607 28.07 3.05 -14.29
N THR A 608 27.79 1.75 -14.37
CA THR A 608 28.79 0.67 -14.22
C THR A 608 29.26 0.10 -15.56
N ALA A 609 28.89 0.74 -16.66
CA ALA A 609 29.26 0.29 -18.00
C ALA A 609 30.78 0.28 -18.20
N GLN A 610 31.31 -0.85 -18.66
CA GLN A 610 32.75 -1.02 -18.83
C GLN A 610 33.19 -0.57 -20.22
N THR A 611 34.13 0.37 -20.30
CA THR A 611 34.66 0.85 -21.58
C THR A 611 35.46 -0.24 -22.31
N ILE A 612 35.12 -0.45 -23.58
CA ILE A 612 35.80 -1.34 -24.51
C ILE A 612 36.52 -0.47 -25.55
N THR A 613 37.83 -0.66 -25.70
CA THR A 613 38.59 -0.08 -26.81
C THR A 613 38.81 -1.13 -27.88
N VAL A 614 38.23 -0.92 -29.06
CA VAL A 614 38.41 -1.84 -30.19
C VAL A 614 39.80 -1.62 -30.78
N GLY A 615 40.55 -2.71 -30.93
CA GLY A 615 41.90 -2.70 -31.49
C GLY A 615 41.94 -2.21 -32.94
N ALA A 616 43.13 -1.84 -33.41
CA ALA A 616 43.34 -1.46 -34.82
C ALA A 616 43.09 -2.63 -35.79
N ASP A 617 43.11 -3.87 -35.29
CA ASP A 617 42.74 -5.10 -35.99
C ASP A 617 41.22 -5.40 -35.93
N GLY A 618 40.44 -4.51 -35.32
CA GLY A 618 38.99 -4.63 -35.16
C GLY A 618 38.56 -5.59 -34.07
N GLN A 619 39.46 -6.13 -33.24
CA GLN A 619 39.12 -7.08 -32.17
C GLN A 619 38.95 -6.37 -30.82
N PHE A 620 38.13 -6.94 -29.94
CA PHE A 620 37.99 -6.48 -28.56
C PHE A 620 37.80 -7.65 -27.57
N SER A 621 38.10 -7.38 -26.30
CA SER A 621 37.80 -8.28 -25.18
C SER A 621 37.57 -7.46 -23.91
N VAL A 622 36.65 -7.91 -23.06
CA VAL A 622 36.30 -7.30 -21.76
C VAL A 622 35.90 -8.39 -20.77
N THR A 623 36.20 -8.20 -19.48
CA THR A 623 35.82 -9.15 -18.43
C THR A 623 34.45 -8.80 -17.88
N LEU A 624 33.52 -9.74 -17.96
CA LEU A 624 32.25 -9.70 -17.23
C LEU A 624 32.52 -10.27 -15.83
N SER A 625 32.53 -9.41 -14.81
CA SER A 625 32.70 -9.84 -13.42
C SER A 625 31.35 -10.18 -12.78
N THR A 626 31.32 -11.25 -11.99
CA THR A 626 30.13 -11.66 -11.22
C THR A 626 30.10 -11.08 -9.81
N ARG A 627 31.07 -10.24 -9.42
CA ARG A 627 31.22 -9.72 -8.04
C ARG A 627 29.94 -9.09 -7.48
N HIS A 628 29.19 -8.38 -8.32
CA HIS A 628 27.99 -7.65 -7.92
C HIS A 628 26.68 -8.31 -8.35
N PHE A 629 26.73 -9.53 -8.87
CA PHE A 629 25.51 -10.24 -9.27
C PHE A 629 24.77 -10.78 -8.05
N ALA A 630 23.45 -10.72 -8.10
CA ALA A 630 22.60 -11.29 -7.07
C ALA A 630 22.80 -12.82 -6.97
N ILE A 631 22.59 -13.35 -5.77
CA ILE A 631 22.80 -14.77 -5.48
C ILE A 631 21.62 -15.61 -5.98
N GLY A 632 21.88 -16.87 -6.29
CA GLY A 632 20.93 -17.79 -6.89
C GLY A 632 21.01 -17.78 -8.41
N LYS A 633 19.96 -18.32 -9.05
CA LYS A 633 19.84 -18.37 -10.50
C LYS A 633 19.17 -17.08 -11.00
N GLN A 634 19.98 -16.18 -11.55
CA GLN A 634 19.52 -14.86 -11.98
C GLN A 634 19.55 -14.75 -13.51
N GLN A 635 18.54 -14.11 -14.08
CA GLN A 635 18.49 -13.77 -15.49
C GLN A 635 19.09 -12.38 -15.69
N HIS A 636 20.02 -12.27 -16.61
CA HIS A 636 20.73 -11.04 -16.93
C HIS A 636 20.67 -10.77 -18.43
N ARG A 637 20.95 -9.53 -18.80
CA ARG A 637 21.19 -9.13 -20.19
C ARG A 637 22.44 -8.29 -20.29
N PHE A 638 23.12 -8.34 -21.43
CA PHE A 638 24.14 -7.36 -21.73
C PHE A 638 24.05 -6.84 -23.17
N ALA A 639 24.51 -5.62 -23.37
CA ALA A 639 24.69 -5.00 -24.67
C ALA A 639 26.14 -4.57 -24.87
N ILE A 640 26.61 -4.67 -26.12
CA ILE A 640 27.78 -3.93 -26.58
C ILE A 640 27.28 -2.68 -27.28
N TYR A 641 27.48 -1.53 -26.66
CA TYR A 641 26.78 -0.28 -26.99
C TYR A 641 27.73 0.91 -27.10
N SER A 642 27.51 1.78 -28.09
CA SER A 642 28.20 3.07 -28.23
C SER A 642 27.31 4.20 -27.73
N THR A 643 27.70 4.83 -26.61
CA THR A 643 27.03 6.03 -26.08
C THR A 643 27.14 7.23 -27.03
N GLU A 644 28.23 7.33 -27.80
CA GLU A 644 28.43 8.40 -28.77
C GLU A 644 27.46 8.27 -29.96
N LYS A 645 27.27 7.05 -30.46
CA LYS A 645 26.44 6.77 -31.64
C LYS A 645 25.00 6.40 -31.31
N LYS A 646 24.70 6.12 -30.04
CA LYS A 646 23.42 5.59 -29.56
C LYS A 646 22.97 4.34 -30.31
N ALA A 647 23.93 3.45 -30.57
CA ALA A 647 23.72 2.22 -31.32
C ALA A 647 24.57 1.09 -30.75
N GLY A 648 24.09 -0.14 -30.90
CA GLY A 648 24.72 -1.33 -30.36
C GLY A 648 24.10 -2.59 -30.93
N ILE A 649 24.50 -3.74 -30.39
CA ILE A 649 23.77 -5.00 -30.63
C ILE A 649 22.47 -5.03 -29.82
N GLU A 650 21.54 -5.90 -30.21
CA GLU A 650 20.42 -6.29 -29.35
C GLU A 650 20.93 -6.89 -28.04
N ASP A 651 20.10 -6.81 -27.00
CA ASP A 651 20.42 -7.39 -25.70
C ASP A 651 20.60 -8.90 -25.81
N VAL A 652 21.70 -9.39 -25.26
CA VAL A 652 22.01 -10.82 -25.21
C VAL A 652 21.74 -11.33 -23.80
N ASN A 653 20.83 -12.29 -23.69
CA ASN A 653 20.40 -12.79 -22.39
C ASN A 653 21.32 -13.92 -21.93
N PHE A 654 21.63 -13.94 -20.64
CA PHE A 654 22.40 -15.02 -20.02
C PHE A 654 21.95 -15.23 -18.58
N VAL A 655 22.49 -16.26 -17.94
CA VAL A 655 22.12 -16.67 -16.59
C VAL A 655 23.36 -16.65 -15.71
N SER A 656 23.28 -16.09 -14.52
CA SER A 656 24.25 -16.37 -13.46
C SER A 656 23.68 -17.40 -12.51
N ASN A 657 24.52 -18.26 -11.95
CA ASN A 657 24.13 -19.22 -10.92
C ASN A 657 25.17 -19.18 -9.79
N LEU A 658 24.97 -18.23 -8.88
CA LEU A 658 25.79 -18.05 -7.69
C LEU A 658 25.09 -18.70 -6.51
N SER A 659 25.83 -19.09 -5.48
CA SER A 659 25.24 -19.73 -4.30
C SER A 659 26.00 -19.34 -3.06
N TRP A 660 25.26 -19.12 -1.97
CA TRP A 660 25.84 -18.98 -0.65
C TRP A 660 26.67 -20.21 -0.30
N SER A 661 27.73 -20.00 0.47
CA SER A 661 28.46 -21.09 1.11
C SER A 661 27.55 -21.85 2.07
N ASN A 662 27.79 -23.15 2.27
CA ASN A 662 27.11 -23.95 3.29
C ASN A 662 27.66 -23.69 4.70
N THR A 663 28.76 -22.96 4.82
CA THR A 663 29.37 -22.57 6.09
C THR A 663 29.44 -21.05 6.16
N PRO A 664 29.08 -20.45 7.30
CA PRO A 664 29.23 -19.01 7.47
C PRO A 664 30.70 -18.60 7.47
N ASP A 665 30.96 -17.37 7.04
CA ASP A 665 32.27 -16.74 7.10
C ASP A 665 32.60 -16.27 8.52
N ASP A 666 31.56 -15.88 9.27
CA ASP A 666 31.65 -15.54 10.70
C ASP A 666 30.40 -15.97 11.47
N THR A 667 30.56 -16.24 12.76
CA THR A 667 29.47 -16.64 13.66
C THR A 667 29.60 -15.92 14.98
N ILE A 668 28.55 -15.20 15.33
CA ILE A 668 28.41 -14.47 16.59
C ILE A 668 27.48 -15.30 17.46
N ASP A 669 28.01 -15.83 18.57
CA ASP A 669 27.23 -16.46 19.62
C ASP A 669 26.79 -15.38 20.60
N ASP A 670 25.48 -15.24 20.74
CA ASP A 670 24.84 -14.22 21.58
C ASP A 670 23.94 -14.86 22.64
N ALA A 671 23.99 -16.19 22.77
CA ALA A 671 23.16 -16.92 23.71
C ALA A 671 23.58 -16.67 25.17
N GLY A 672 22.61 -16.38 26.03
CA GLY A 672 22.79 -16.24 27.47
C GLY A 672 23.42 -14.91 27.89
N ASP A 673 23.26 -13.86 27.09
CA ASP A 673 23.69 -12.51 27.43
C ASP A 673 22.82 -11.91 28.57
N ALA A 674 23.16 -10.72 29.09
CA ALA A 674 22.42 -10.14 30.22
C ALA A 674 21.06 -9.52 29.83
N GLN A 675 20.78 -9.40 28.53
CA GLN A 675 19.56 -8.84 27.93
C GLN A 675 18.51 -9.93 27.65
N ASP A 676 18.93 -11.19 27.54
CA ASP A 676 18.08 -12.38 27.45
C ASP A 676 17.03 -12.44 28.57
N GLY A 677 15.83 -11.99 28.23
CA GLY A 677 14.62 -12.06 29.05
C GLY A 677 14.27 -10.80 29.85
N MET A 678 15.10 -9.75 29.85
CA MET A 678 14.76 -8.51 30.57
C MET A 678 14.94 -7.20 29.80
N GLY A 679 15.55 -7.17 28.60
CA GLY A 679 15.64 -5.98 27.73
C GLY A 679 16.31 -4.74 28.36
N SER A 680 16.80 -3.78 27.55
CA SER A 680 17.66 -2.65 27.97
C SER A 680 19.13 -3.05 28.18
N PRO A 681 20.09 -2.11 27.98
CA PRO A 681 21.47 -2.27 28.45
C PRO A 681 21.62 -2.61 29.96
N ASN A 682 20.55 -2.43 30.75
CA ASN A 682 20.52 -2.72 32.19
C ASN A 682 19.55 -3.86 32.61
N GLY A 683 18.83 -4.51 31.68
CA GLY A 683 17.96 -5.65 31.98
C GLY A 683 16.73 -5.33 32.85
N ASN A 684 15.96 -4.28 32.54
CA ASN A 684 14.83 -3.84 33.39
C ASN A 684 13.51 -3.63 32.63
N TYR A 685 13.47 -3.89 31.33
CA TYR A 685 12.24 -3.76 30.55
C TYR A 685 11.35 -5.00 30.67
N SER A 686 10.10 -4.84 30.25
CA SER A 686 9.14 -5.94 30.17
C SER A 686 8.32 -5.79 28.89
N LEU A 687 8.04 -6.94 28.26
CA LEU A 687 7.18 -7.02 27.09
C LEU A 687 5.79 -6.43 27.37
N PRO A 688 5.10 -5.94 26.32
CA PRO A 688 3.69 -5.59 26.42
C PRO A 688 2.85 -6.74 26.98
N THR A 689 1.74 -6.41 27.64
CA THR A 689 0.93 -7.43 28.32
C THR A 689 0.04 -8.23 27.39
N ASP A 690 -0.15 -7.77 26.15
CA ASP A 690 -0.96 -8.47 25.16
C ASP A 690 -0.50 -9.95 25.02
N PRO A 691 -1.42 -10.92 24.94
CA PRO A 691 -1.05 -12.33 24.95
C PRO A 691 -0.33 -12.82 23.70
N THR A 692 -0.31 -12.06 22.61
CA THR A 692 0.48 -12.43 21.41
C THR A 692 1.99 -12.22 21.61
N PHE A 693 2.41 -11.49 22.65
CA PHE A 693 3.80 -11.45 23.10
C PHE A 693 4.12 -12.66 23.98
N ASP A 694 5.12 -13.44 23.56
CA ASP A 694 5.57 -14.62 24.29
C ASP A 694 6.46 -14.18 25.47
N LYS A 695 5.95 -14.43 26.70
CA LYS A 695 6.57 -13.99 27.95
C LYS A 695 7.60 -14.98 28.48
N ASP A 696 7.63 -16.20 27.93
CA ASP A 696 8.55 -17.26 28.33
C ASP A 696 9.78 -17.30 27.42
N SER A 697 9.58 -17.05 26.11
CA SER A 697 10.62 -16.97 25.08
C SER A 697 10.46 -15.71 24.24
N SER A 698 11.38 -14.76 24.36
CA SER A 698 11.22 -13.44 23.73
C SER A 698 11.40 -13.51 22.22
N GLN A 699 10.42 -13.01 21.46
CA GLN A 699 10.51 -12.87 19.99
C GLN A 699 11.59 -11.87 19.54
N LEU A 700 12.04 -11.02 20.45
CA LEU A 700 13.01 -9.94 20.20
C LEU A 700 14.47 -10.39 20.44
N ALA A 701 14.70 -11.55 21.05
CA ALA A 701 16.03 -12.02 21.42
C ALA A 701 16.70 -12.79 20.26
N ILE A 702 17.96 -12.46 19.98
CA ILE A 702 18.82 -13.08 18.98
C ILE A 702 19.76 -14.04 19.73
N ASN A 703 19.62 -15.35 19.51
CA ASN A 703 20.54 -16.33 20.12
C ASN A 703 21.88 -16.43 19.38
N LYS A 704 21.87 -16.16 18.07
CA LYS A 704 23.05 -16.34 17.20
C LYS A 704 22.89 -15.53 15.92
N ALA A 705 23.97 -14.96 15.43
CA ALA A 705 24.04 -14.40 14.08
C ALA A 705 25.13 -15.07 13.24
N GLU A 706 24.82 -15.34 11.98
CA GLU A 706 25.73 -15.96 11.01
C GLU A 706 25.87 -15.05 9.78
N VAL A 707 27.12 -14.83 9.36
CA VAL A 707 27.47 -13.96 8.24
C VAL A 707 27.89 -14.81 7.05
N PHE A 708 27.35 -14.52 5.87
CA PHE A 708 27.74 -15.15 4.62
C PHE A 708 28.03 -14.09 3.56
N THR A 709 29.07 -14.29 2.78
CA THR A 709 29.49 -13.37 1.72
C THR A 709 29.71 -14.12 0.40
N VAL A 710 29.28 -13.51 -0.71
CA VAL A 710 29.59 -13.98 -2.07
C VAL A 710 29.74 -12.76 -2.97
N GLY A 711 30.97 -12.52 -3.44
CA GLY A 711 31.30 -11.25 -4.10
C GLY A 711 31.08 -10.10 -3.12
N SER A 712 30.28 -9.11 -3.51
CA SER A 712 29.91 -7.97 -2.66
C SER A 712 28.53 -8.11 -2.00
N ASN A 713 27.91 -9.29 -2.05
CA ASN A 713 26.62 -9.54 -1.39
C ASN A 713 26.86 -10.11 0.01
N VAL A 714 26.04 -9.68 0.97
CA VAL A 714 26.13 -10.09 2.38
C VAL A 714 24.78 -10.63 2.84
N ARG A 715 24.78 -11.80 3.48
CA ARG A 715 23.62 -12.35 4.19
C ARG A 715 23.90 -12.37 5.68
N LEU A 716 22.98 -11.80 6.45
CA LEU A 716 22.92 -11.97 7.89
C LEU A 716 21.77 -12.93 8.21
N THR A 717 22.06 -14.04 8.88
CA THR A 717 21.05 -14.98 9.36
C THR A 717 21.01 -14.93 10.88
N PHE A 718 19.88 -14.55 11.43
CA PHE A 718 19.62 -14.48 12.86
C PHE A 718 18.86 -15.73 13.28
N THR A 719 19.37 -16.46 14.27
CA THR A 719 18.62 -17.49 14.99
C THR A 719 17.95 -16.82 16.17
N MET A 720 16.62 -16.69 16.11
CA MET A 720 15.82 -16.07 17.16
C MET A 720 15.52 -17.07 18.27
N ASP A 721 15.22 -16.60 19.48
CA ASP A 721 14.66 -17.46 20.53
C ASP A 721 13.28 -18.00 20.13
N LYS A 722 12.46 -17.12 19.57
CA LYS A 722 11.13 -17.44 19.04
C LYS A 722 10.81 -16.62 17.80
N ILE A 723 10.11 -17.24 16.85
CA ILE A 723 9.41 -16.55 15.76
C ILE A 723 7.91 -16.75 15.94
N THR A 724 7.16 -15.66 15.87
CA THR A 724 5.69 -15.64 15.80
C THR A 724 5.25 -14.94 14.52
N ASP A 725 4.01 -15.17 14.12
CA ASP A 725 3.37 -14.53 12.97
C ASP A 725 1.84 -14.50 13.13
N THR A 726 1.40 -14.29 14.37
CA THR A 726 0.00 -14.26 14.77
C THR A 726 -0.85 -13.43 13.80
N TRP A 727 -0.33 -12.29 13.30
CA TRP A 727 -1.07 -11.35 12.47
C TRP A 727 -0.83 -11.53 10.96
N LEU A 728 -0.24 -12.66 10.56
CA LEU A 728 0.09 -13.00 9.17
C LEU A 728 0.82 -11.89 8.38
N PRO A 729 1.85 -11.26 8.96
CA PRO A 729 2.61 -10.22 8.26
C PRO A 729 3.27 -10.75 6.98
N PRO A 730 3.37 -9.93 5.90
CA PRO A 730 3.93 -10.35 4.62
C PRO A 730 5.36 -10.91 4.67
N ASN A 731 6.19 -10.43 5.62
CA ASN A 731 7.55 -10.94 5.79
C ASN A 731 7.62 -12.23 6.63
N GLY A 732 6.50 -12.72 7.16
CA GLY A 732 6.38 -14.02 7.83
C GLY A 732 6.80 -14.06 9.30
N PHE A 733 6.95 -12.90 9.94
CA PHE A 733 7.20 -12.76 11.38
C PHE A 733 6.61 -11.46 11.96
N ASP A 734 6.18 -11.46 13.22
CA ASP A 734 5.71 -10.28 13.98
C ASP A 734 6.42 -10.14 15.34
N HIS A 735 6.09 -9.07 16.08
CA HIS A 735 6.59 -8.74 17.42
C HIS A 735 8.09 -8.48 17.54
N VAL A 736 8.79 -8.35 16.41
CA VAL A 736 10.18 -7.92 16.32
C VAL A 736 10.41 -7.08 15.08
N GLY A 737 11.23 -6.05 15.22
CA GLY A 737 11.80 -5.27 14.15
C GLY A 737 13.30 -5.11 14.34
N PHE A 738 14.03 -5.26 13.25
CA PHE A 738 15.47 -5.12 13.18
C PHE A 738 15.82 -3.73 12.68
N THR A 739 16.74 -3.08 13.38
CA THR A 739 17.34 -1.83 12.96
C THR A 739 18.83 -2.06 12.77
N ILE A 740 19.28 -2.03 11.53
CA ILE A 740 20.61 -2.47 11.12
C ILE A 740 21.38 -1.28 10.56
N PHE A 741 22.35 -0.81 11.33
CA PHE A 741 23.23 0.28 10.96
C PHE A 741 24.47 -0.27 10.27
N ILE A 742 24.74 0.24 9.07
CA ILE A 742 25.84 -0.24 8.21
C ILE A 742 26.81 0.91 8.00
N ASP A 743 28.07 0.70 8.38
CA ASP A 743 29.17 1.62 8.08
C ASP A 743 29.87 1.18 6.80
N LEU A 744 29.94 2.08 5.82
CA LEU A 744 30.58 1.86 4.54
C LEU A 744 31.86 2.72 4.51
N PRO A 745 33.07 2.13 4.62
CA PRO A 745 34.32 2.89 4.73
C PRO A 745 34.57 3.86 3.57
N GLU A 746 34.09 3.53 2.38
CA GLU A 746 34.23 4.36 1.18
C GLU A 746 33.29 5.58 1.19
N GLU A 747 32.24 5.55 2.02
CA GLU A 747 31.24 6.63 2.17
C GLU A 747 31.41 7.45 3.46
N ALA A 748 32.62 7.47 4.03
CA ALA A 748 32.96 8.09 5.32
C ALA A 748 32.69 9.62 5.46
N ALA A 749 31.97 10.24 4.54
CA ALA A 749 31.68 11.68 4.51
C ALA A 749 30.58 12.12 5.50
N THR A 750 29.82 11.21 6.13
CA THR A 750 28.74 11.56 7.08
C THR A 750 28.97 10.98 8.47
N ASN A 751 29.37 11.83 9.41
CA ASN A 751 29.64 11.47 10.82
C ASN A 751 28.36 11.40 11.65
N LEU A 752 27.48 10.42 11.40
CA LEU A 752 26.31 10.17 12.26
C LEU A 752 26.57 8.98 13.17
N SER A 753 26.52 9.24 14.48
CA SER A 753 26.52 8.20 15.52
C SER A 753 25.15 8.04 16.18
N GLU A 754 24.27 9.04 16.10
CA GLU A 754 22.91 8.95 16.63
C GLU A 754 22.10 7.92 15.86
N LEU A 755 21.29 7.12 16.57
CA LEU A 755 20.43 6.10 16.00
C LEU A 755 19.00 6.65 15.95
N PRO A 756 18.41 6.86 14.75
CA PRO A 756 17.09 7.47 14.62
C PRO A 756 16.00 6.71 15.36
N LYS A 757 15.10 7.45 16.02
CA LYS A 757 13.86 7.03 16.70
C LYS A 757 13.99 6.04 17.88
N ILE A 758 15.18 5.50 18.14
CA ILE A 758 15.43 4.55 19.23
C ILE A 758 16.14 5.13 20.45
N ASN A 759 16.36 6.45 20.50
CA ASN A 759 17.00 7.14 21.64
C ASN A 759 18.37 6.57 22.04
N ALA A 760 19.19 6.17 21.06
CA ALA A 760 20.48 5.55 21.28
C ALA A 760 21.57 6.11 20.35
N SER A 761 22.80 5.64 20.51
CA SER A 761 23.95 5.99 19.67
C SER A 761 24.81 4.76 19.39
N MET A 762 25.49 4.75 18.25
CA MET A 762 26.46 3.71 17.87
C MET A 762 27.42 3.42 19.03
N PRO A 763 27.67 2.15 19.40
CA PRO A 763 28.64 1.79 20.43
C PRO A 763 30.05 2.29 20.10
N SER A 764 30.42 2.30 18.81
CA SER A 764 31.64 2.94 18.33
C SER A 764 31.58 3.33 16.84
N GLY A 765 32.13 4.49 16.51
CA GLY A 765 32.21 4.99 15.14
C GLY A 765 30.89 5.58 14.64
N THR A 766 30.65 5.48 13.34
CA THR A 766 29.53 6.08 12.61
C THR A 766 28.82 5.03 11.74
N TRP A 767 27.72 5.41 11.12
CA TRP A 767 27.01 4.61 10.12
C TRP A 767 26.74 5.43 8.84
N SER A 768 26.55 4.72 7.72
CA SER A 768 26.30 5.26 6.37
C SER A 768 24.93 4.84 5.81
N ARG A 769 24.41 3.68 6.24
CA ARG A 769 23.05 3.20 5.96
C ARG A 769 22.36 2.71 7.23
N ASN A 770 21.04 2.73 7.22
CA ASN A 770 20.20 2.13 8.24
C ASN A 770 19.09 1.33 7.54
N ALA A 771 19.05 0.02 7.74
CA ALA A 771 17.93 -0.82 7.31
C ALA A 771 16.96 -1.06 8.45
N VAL A 772 15.66 -0.87 8.18
CA VAL A 772 14.56 -1.12 9.12
C VAL A 772 13.71 -2.23 8.53
N VAL A 773 13.64 -3.36 9.24
CA VAL A 773 13.00 -4.58 8.73
C VAL A 773 12.12 -5.17 9.83
N PHE A 774 10.81 -5.27 9.59
CA PHE A 774 9.86 -5.91 10.48
C PHE A 774 8.76 -6.60 9.66
N GLY A 775 7.74 -7.18 10.29
CA GLY A 775 6.73 -7.98 9.60
C GLY A 775 6.09 -7.34 8.37
N TRP A 776 5.88 -6.03 8.39
CA TRP A 776 5.12 -5.31 7.38
C TRP A 776 5.98 -4.50 6.40
N GLN A 777 7.27 -4.33 6.67
CA GLN A 777 8.14 -3.43 5.90
C GLN A 777 9.58 -3.93 5.84
N SER A 778 10.23 -3.72 4.70
CA SER A 778 11.68 -3.76 4.55
C SER A 778 12.12 -2.49 3.83
N SER A 779 12.94 -1.68 4.48
CA SER A 779 13.41 -0.39 3.95
C SER A 779 14.85 -0.14 4.34
N ILE A 780 15.54 0.71 3.58
CA ILE A 780 16.90 1.15 3.87
C ILE A 780 17.00 2.65 3.61
N TYR A 781 17.72 3.35 4.49
CA TYR A 781 17.87 4.79 4.48
C TYR A 781 19.35 5.17 4.48
N ASN A 782 19.68 6.32 3.90
CA ASN A 782 21.00 6.92 3.99
C ASN A 782 21.04 7.98 5.11
N THR A 783 22.20 8.60 5.29
CA THR A 783 22.43 9.61 6.33
C THR A 783 21.90 11.02 6.00
N LYS A 784 21.40 11.26 4.77
CA LYS A 784 20.93 12.57 4.35
C LYS A 784 19.59 12.88 5.02
N GLY A 785 19.55 13.96 5.81
CA GLY A 785 18.38 14.34 6.60
C GLY A 785 18.17 13.50 7.88
N ALA A 786 19.00 12.48 8.11
CA ALA A 786 18.89 11.63 9.29
C ALA A 786 19.31 12.37 10.57
N ASN A 787 18.61 12.09 11.67
CA ASN A 787 18.90 12.59 13.01
C ASN A 787 18.19 11.70 14.05
N ALA A 788 18.27 12.04 15.35
CA ALA A 788 17.62 11.28 16.42
C ALA A 788 16.10 10.99 16.23
N THR A 789 15.36 11.75 15.43
CA THR A 789 13.91 11.55 15.20
C THR A 789 13.56 11.17 13.75
N THR A 790 14.53 11.23 12.83
CA THR A 790 14.29 11.06 11.39
C THR A 790 15.25 10.03 10.81
N TRP A 791 14.73 9.05 10.07
CA TRP A 791 15.50 7.94 9.49
C TRP A 791 16.57 8.38 8.48
N GLY A 792 16.27 9.42 7.69
CA GLY A 792 17.04 9.85 6.53
C GLY A 792 16.28 9.64 5.23
N GLU A 793 16.92 9.85 4.09
CA GLU A 793 16.31 9.59 2.78
C GLU A 793 16.29 8.09 2.49
N ALA A 794 15.14 7.56 2.10
CA ALA A 794 15.01 6.19 1.63
C ALA A 794 15.87 5.95 0.40
N VAL A 795 16.58 4.83 0.37
CA VAL A 795 17.40 4.35 -0.75
C VAL A 795 17.05 2.91 -1.08
N THR A 796 17.53 2.41 -2.22
CA THR A 796 17.18 1.07 -2.71
C THR A 796 18.41 0.37 -3.30
N PRO A 797 18.46 -0.98 -3.32
CA PRO A 797 17.43 -1.91 -2.86
C PRO A 797 17.41 -2.12 -1.33
N ALA A 798 16.22 -2.30 -0.76
CA ALA A 798 16.05 -2.78 0.61
C ALA A 798 16.44 -4.27 0.70
N PRO A 799 16.88 -4.78 1.88
CA PRO A 799 17.25 -6.18 2.02
C PRO A 799 16.04 -7.11 1.80
N THR A 800 16.28 -8.25 1.16
CA THR A 800 15.24 -9.28 1.02
C THR A 800 15.22 -10.18 2.24
N VAL A 801 14.02 -10.52 2.71
CA VAL A 801 13.81 -11.31 3.93
C VAL A 801 13.41 -12.74 3.57
N THR A 802 13.96 -13.71 4.28
CA THR A 802 13.50 -15.12 4.25
C THR A 802 13.37 -15.63 5.67
N VAL A 803 12.25 -16.29 5.98
CA VAL A 803 11.96 -16.85 7.30
C VAL A 803 11.87 -18.36 7.23
N ASP A 804 12.58 -19.05 8.13
CA ASP A 804 12.45 -20.49 8.38
C ASP A 804 12.05 -20.73 9.84
N LYS A 805 10.73 -20.81 10.05
CA LYS A 805 10.14 -21.02 11.36
C LYS A 805 10.50 -22.37 11.98
N ALA A 806 10.85 -23.38 11.19
CA ALA A 806 11.20 -24.69 11.71
C ALA A 806 12.54 -24.66 12.47
N ASN A 807 13.42 -23.73 12.08
CA ASN A 807 14.73 -23.52 12.68
C ASN A 807 14.84 -22.19 13.46
N ASN A 808 13.74 -21.45 13.60
CA ASN A 808 13.69 -20.10 14.17
C ASN A 808 14.72 -19.14 13.53
N THR A 809 14.88 -19.18 12.21
CA THR A 809 15.83 -18.30 11.52
C THR A 809 15.15 -17.24 10.66
N ILE A 810 15.71 -16.03 10.69
CA ILE A 810 15.39 -14.92 9.81
C ILE A 810 16.68 -14.54 9.05
N SER A 811 16.67 -14.65 7.73
CA SER A 811 17.78 -14.24 6.87
C SER A 811 17.46 -12.94 6.17
N MET A 812 18.44 -12.02 6.16
CA MET A 812 18.39 -10.75 5.44
C MET A 812 19.55 -10.69 4.45
N ASP A 813 19.21 -10.56 3.17
CA ASP A 813 20.19 -10.47 2.09
C ASP A 813 20.36 -9.01 1.65
N PHE A 814 21.55 -8.49 1.88
CA PHE A 814 21.99 -7.18 1.40
C PHE A 814 22.67 -7.37 0.05
N ALA A 815 21.98 -6.89 -0.99
CA ALA A 815 22.53 -6.85 -2.33
C ALA A 815 23.74 -5.91 -2.40
N SER A 816 24.68 -6.18 -3.30
CA SER A 816 25.85 -5.33 -3.50
C SER A 816 25.50 -3.84 -3.72
N ASP A 817 24.39 -3.55 -4.38
CA ASP A 817 23.93 -2.16 -4.62
C ASP A 817 23.52 -1.44 -3.34
N ALA A 818 22.93 -2.16 -2.38
CA ALA A 818 22.57 -1.60 -1.07
C ALA A 818 23.80 -1.16 -0.26
N LEU A 819 24.95 -1.79 -0.54
CA LEU A 819 26.24 -1.55 0.11
C LEU A 819 27.15 -0.60 -0.69
N GLY A 820 26.63 0.06 -1.74
CA GLY A 820 27.42 1.00 -2.55
C GLY A 820 28.36 0.35 -3.57
N ARG A 821 28.12 -0.93 -3.91
CA ARG A 821 28.93 -1.73 -4.85
C ARG A 821 30.43 -1.76 -4.52
N PRO A 822 30.81 -2.20 -3.32
CA PRO A 822 32.18 -2.06 -2.85
C PRO A 822 33.14 -3.00 -3.59
N ASP A 823 34.35 -2.51 -3.88
CA ASP A 823 35.45 -3.28 -4.48
C ASP A 823 36.09 -4.26 -3.47
N SER A 824 35.90 -4.03 -2.17
CA SER A 824 36.28 -4.93 -1.06
C SER A 824 35.25 -4.87 0.06
N LEU A 825 34.98 -5.99 0.72
CA LEU A 825 34.14 -6.01 1.93
C LEU A 825 34.91 -5.58 3.20
N ASP A 826 36.24 -5.44 3.13
CA ASP A 826 37.09 -5.13 4.28
C ASP A 826 36.65 -3.88 5.03
N GLY A 827 36.35 -4.05 6.32
CA GLY A 827 36.04 -2.94 7.21
C GLY A 827 34.62 -2.41 7.11
N ILE A 828 33.74 -3.00 6.28
CA ILE A 828 32.30 -2.76 6.39
C ILE A 828 31.82 -3.28 7.75
N ARG A 829 31.02 -2.48 8.45
CA ARG A 829 30.55 -2.81 9.81
C ARG A 829 29.04 -2.83 9.88
N PHE A 830 28.48 -3.82 10.59
CA PHE A 830 27.05 -3.92 10.89
C PHE A 830 26.83 -3.82 12.40
N TYR A 831 25.88 -3.00 12.81
CA TYR A 831 25.34 -2.97 14.17
C TYR A 831 23.85 -3.23 14.12
N VAL A 832 23.39 -4.28 14.81
CA VAL A 832 22.03 -4.80 14.74
C VAL A 832 21.38 -4.60 16.09
N THR A 833 20.17 -4.04 16.11
CA THR A 833 19.35 -3.92 17.32
C THR A 833 17.93 -4.42 17.06
N THR A 834 17.24 -4.88 18.10
CA THR A 834 15.83 -5.28 18.03
C THR A 834 14.92 -4.43 18.90
N TRP A 835 13.72 -4.14 18.38
CA TRP A 835 12.58 -3.57 19.10
C TRP A 835 11.30 -3.83 18.30
N ASP A 836 10.11 -3.79 18.90
CA ASP A 836 8.86 -4.00 18.15
C ASP A 836 8.33 -2.72 17.48
N LEU A 837 7.81 -2.85 16.27
CA LEU A 837 7.15 -1.76 15.53
C LEU A 837 5.69 -2.13 15.25
N ASP A 838 4.80 -1.14 15.30
CA ASP A 838 3.41 -1.36 14.91
C ASP A 838 3.26 -1.48 13.37
N GLY A 839 2.35 -2.34 12.93
CA GLY A 839 2.11 -2.61 11.50
C GLY A 839 1.41 -1.49 10.73
N LEU A 840 0.73 -0.59 11.44
CA LEU A 840 -0.13 0.45 10.87
C LEU A 840 0.68 1.69 10.48
N SER A 841 1.53 2.15 11.39
CA SER A 841 2.24 3.42 11.31
C SER A 841 3.75 3.23 11.14
N ALA A 842 4.25 1.99 11.23
CA ALA A 842 5.68 1.69 11.25
C ALA A 842 6.43 2.50 12.32
N THR A 843 5.81 2.67 13.49
CA THR A 843 6.39 3.39 14.62
C THR A 843 6.84 2.40 15.68
N TYR A 844 7.96 2.71 16.35
CA TYR A 844 8.40 1.90 17.47
C TYR A 844 7.40 1.99 18.61
N ARG A 845 7.01 0.83 19.15
CA ARG A 845 6.14 0.80 20.33
C ARG A 845 6.77 1.59 21.49
N PRO A 846 5.98 2.34 22.25
CA PRO A 846 6.51 3.19 23.31
C PRO A 846 7.07 2.37 24.47
N LEU A 847 7.99 2.99 25.21
CA LEU A 847 8.47 2.53 26.51
C LEU A 847 7.87 3.43 27.58
N GLU A 848 7.24 2.82 28.59
CA GLU A 848 6.61 3.54 29.70
C GLU A 848 7.03 2.95 31.05
N GLN A 849 6.69 3.65 32.13
CA GLN A 849 6.97 3.13 33.47
C GLN A 849 6.05 1.96 33.83
N ASP A 850 4.78 2.06 33.45
CA ASP A 850 3.73 1.11 33.80
C ASP A 850 3.49 0.10 32.67
N LYS A 851 3.00 -1.08 33.06
CA LYS A 851 2.61 -2.13 32.12
C LYS A 851 1.34 -1.73 31.37
N GLY A 852 1.31 -2.01 30.08
CA GLY A 852 0.10 -1.92 29.28
C GLY A 852 0.11 -2.91 28.10
N PRO A 853 -1.01 -3.01 27.38
CA PRO A 853 -1.19 -4.01 26.33
C PRO A 853 -0.25 -3.80 25.14
N TRP A 854 0.10 -2.55 24.83
CA TRP A 854 0.79 -2.19 23.59
C TRP A 854 2.11 -1.45 23.79
N ASN A 855 2.53 -1.24 25.03
CA ASN A 855 3.76 -0.54 25.39
C ASN A 855 4.70 -1.46 26.15
N PHE A 856 6.00 -1.31 25.90
CA PHE A 856 7.01 -1.86 26.78
C PHE A 856 6.96 -1.10 28.11
N SER A 857 7.41 -1.75 29.17
CA SER A 857 7.37 -1.17 30.52
C SER A 857 8.68 -1.30 31.27
N GLY A 858 8.84 -0.54 32.36
CA GLY A 858 10.01 -0.63 33.26
C GLY A 858 11.07 0.47 33.07
N GLY A 859 10.87 1.41 32.14
CA GLY A 859 11.79 2.51 31.86
C GLY A 859 11.08 3.84 31.59
N ALA A 860 11.83 4.94 31.55
CA ALA A 860 11.29 6.23 31.12
C ALA A 860 11.16 6.31 29.58
N SER A 861 10.22 7.13 29.09
CA SER A 861 9.90 7.24 27.66
C SER A 861 11.02 7.79 26.78
N ASP A 862 12.02 8.43 27.39
CA ASP A 862 13.21 8.98 26.73
C ASP A 862 14.42 8.03 26.78
N GLU A 863 14.30 6.84 27.39
CA GLU A 863 15.34 5.82 27.35
C GLU A 863 15.42 5.11 25.97
N SER A 864 16.52 4.36 25.79
CA SER A 864 16.81 3.62 24.55
C SER A 864 15.79 2.52 24.29
N LYS A 865 15.24 2.48 23.07
CA LYS A 865 14.36 1.42 22.58
C LYS A 865 15.18 0.30 21.94
N ILE A 866 15.94 -0.41 22.77
CA ILE A 866 16.74 -1.57 22.39
C ILE A 866 16.37 -2.70 23.35
N TRP A 867 15.83 -3.78 22.79
CA TRP A 867 15.56 -5.01 23.53
C TRP A 867 16.82 -5.88 23.56
N ASP A 868 17.42 -6.06 22.38
CA ASP A 868 18.65 -6.82 22.19
C ASP A 868 19.54 -6.15 21.13
N ASP A 869 20.85 -6.38 21.20
CA ASP A 869 21.82 -5.87 20.23
C ASP A 869 23.06 -6.76 20.08
N LEU A 870 23.53 -6.89 18.85
CA LEU A 870 24.75 -7.66 18.56
C LEU A 870 26.01 -6.81 18.73
N PRO A 871 27.14 -7.41 19.13
CA PRO A 871 28.46 -6.81 18.91
C PRO A 871 28.64 -6.37 17.46
N ILE A 872 29.38 -5.28 17.23
CA ILE A 872 29.63 -4.77 15.87
C ILE A 872 30.34 -5.85 15.04
N ILE A 873 29.64 -6.32 14.00
CA ILE A 873 30.15 -7.29 13.03
C ILE A 873 31.02 -6.52 12.05
N THR A 874 32.28 -6.90 11.89
CA THR A 874 33.21 -6.27 10.95
C THR A 874 33.64 -7.28 9.90
N LEU A 875 33.36 -7.00 8.63
CA LEU A 875 33.69 -7.88 7.53
C LEU A 875 35.19 -7.82 7.19
N SER A 876 35.72 -8.96 6.74
CA SER A 876 37.07 -9.11 6.17
C SER A 876 37.03 -10.11 5.01
N GLU A 877 37.59 -9.75 3.86
CA GLU A 877 37.59 -10.56 2.62
C GLU A 877 38.91 -11.33 2.40
#